data_AF-A0AAI9Y3K0-F1
#
_entry.id   AF-A0AAI9Y3K0-F1
#
_cell.length_a   1.000
_cell.length_b   1.000
_cell.length_c   1.000
_cell.angle_alpha   90.00
_cell.angle_beta   90.00
_cell.angle_gamma   90.00
#
_symmetry.space_group_name_H-M   'P 1'
#
loop_
_entity.id
_entity.type
_entity.pdbx_description
1 polymer ?
#
loop_
_entity_poly.entity_id
_entity_poly.type
_entity_poly.pdbx_seq_one_letter_code
_entity_poly.pdbx_strand_id
1 'polypeptide(L)'
;MSSLKQFIRNVRAAKTIADERAVIQKESASIRASFREESGDHSVRRNNVAKLLYLFTLGERTHFGQIECLKLLASPRFADKRLGHLATSLLLDENQEVLTLVTNSLQNDLAHSNQYVVGLALCTLGNIASIEMSRDLFQQVEACVNTSNPYIRRKAALCAMRICRKVPDLKEHFVDKVSNLLADRNHGVQLCGLTLATSFCEADEEEDADGDEDIVEKFKIFVPNLVKTLKALATSGYAPEHDVTGISDPFVQVKILRFLRALATGDAHVSEQINDILAQVATNTDSSKNVGNSILYEAVLTILDIEADSGLRVLGVNILGKFLSNRDNNIRYVALNTLIKVVAIEPNAVQRHRNTILECLRDPDISIRRRALELSFTLINESNVRVLIRELLAFLEVADNEFKPTMTSQIGIAADKFAPNKRWHVDTMLRVLTLAGNYVKEPIMSSFIRLVATTPELQTYAVQKLYINLKKDITQESLTQAGAWCIGEYGDALLRGGQYEEEELVREVKQHELIDLFTTILNSNHATQVSTEYIVTALVKLTTRLSDPAQLDRIRRLLEVHQTSLDVEVQQRAVEYTNLFSYDQIRSGVLEKMPPPQIKEESRVLGAATTTKKAKAANRKSRVVKPTEQDLLFDLMDTPPTTTPAAGGASNTDLLADILGGTSSPPTSTSPGPQQSQAASIMDLFSQGPAQPVGSPVPVMGGSNMDLMSSMSAVATPPPQAQAAPQAPAGLPVYDNNGLNVSFQIQRNAEGLVQVIGRFRNSGPGPLSNVGLQAAVPKTQKLQLMAISSTDVGPGAEATQRMIVSGAKGVSAATTSEDWVRAFVCRRSDGPGELDRAVLIWRMFSSGGGVDLYAYDDKASFLPGQWLDTYVPGVPKAGGFTLTSPPSKAVLPRSAYLELAVQKSPTNPAAAWLWEQPVDDENEDPSQVEKKPEIQVRVGGSFVWPPPGIADLASLRRIVFIAGGVGVNPLMSIVSHLAEGVEGKGGCPYDVQFMYSTKVPSSVSPPEGSGEDSLLDSEKILFMERLAAIFGREKVRGQMRLFLTGLGPGIASGEPVLHCNEMDVPFKRRRMGLGDVSEALGPEAERGDALVYVCGIPSMTDELVESLTSKSGLNLRPERVLCEKWW
;
A
#
# COMPACT_ATOMS: atom_id res chain seq x y z
N MET A 1 35.73 21.08 20.75
CA MET A 1 34.84 20.04 20.18
C MET A 1 34.54 18.95 21.21
N SER A 2 33.28 18.59 21.42
CA SER A 2 32.88 17.40 22.20
C SER A 2 33.15 16.11 21.41
N SER A 3 33.49 15.01 22.11
CA SER A 3 33.67 13.70 21.48
C SER A 3 32.34 12.98 21.26
N LEU A 4 32.29 12.02 20.32
CA LEU A 4 31.12 11.15 20.13
C LEU A 4 30.63 10.52 21.45
N LYS A 5 31.54 10.01 22.29
CA LYS A 5 31.18 9.41 23.60
C LYS A 5 30.51 10.41 24.54
N GLN A 6 30.90 11.69 24.50
CA GLN A 6 30.23 12.74 25.28
C GLN A 6 28.89 13.13 24.67
N PHE A 7 28.75 13.16 23.34
CA PHE A 7 27.47 13.43 22.68
C PHE A 7 26.42 12.35 23.01
N ILE A 8 26.79 11.06 22.89
CA ILE A 8 25.93 9.93 23.30
C ILE A 8 25.57 10.03 24.79
N ARG A 9 26.51 10.43 25.66
CA ARG A 9 26.25 10.64 27.09
C ARG A 9 25.26 11.78 27.34
N ASN A 10 25.36 12.88 26.59
CA ASN A 10 24.44 14.02 26.71
C ASN A 10 23.03 13.64 26.25
N VAL A 11 22.90 12.95 25.11
CA VAL A 11 21.62 12.44 24.59
C VAL A 11 20.98 11.47 25.61
N ARG A 12 21.74 10.49 26.11
CA ARG A 12 21.27 9.55 27.15
C ARG A 12 21.07 10.16 28.54
N ALA A 13 21.43 11.42 28.77
CA ALA A 13 21.18 12.15 30.01
C ALA A 13 19.96 13.07 29.90
N ALA A 14 19.39 13.26 28.71
CA ALA A 14 18.18 14.02 28.52
C ALA A 14 17.00 13.33 29.21
N LYS A 15 16.17 14.11 29.92
CA LYS A 15 15.05 13.56 30.70
C LYS A 15 13.73 13.48 29.93
N THR A 16 13.66 14.13 28.76
CA THR A 16 12.48 14.19 27.92
C THR A 16 12.87 14.20 26.44
N ILE A 17 11.96 13.78 25.56
CA ILE A 17 12.15 13.82 24.10
C ILE A 17 12.39 15.27 23.61
N ALA A 18 11.86 16.28 24.30
CA ALA A 18 12.10 17.69 23.97
C ALA A 18 13.53 18.14 24.30
N ASP A 19 14.06 17.72 25.46
CA ASP A 19 15.43 17.95 25.91
C ASP A 19 16.44 17.21 25.00
N GLU A 20 16.14 15.95 24.65
CA GLU A 20 16.90 15.16 23.66
C GLU A 20 16.97 15.87 22.30
N ARG A 21 15.82 16.31 21.76
CA ARG A 21 15.75 17.10 20.52
C ARG A 21 16.53 18.41 20.61
N ALA A 22 16.54 19.08 21.77
CA ALA A 22 17.34 20.29 21.96
C ALA A 22 18.86 20.01 21.93
N VAL A 23 19.32 18.92 22.56
CA VAL A 23 20.72 18.45 22.50
C VAL A 23 21.11 18.06 21.07
N ILE A 24 20.25 17.33 20.37
CA ILE A 24 20.40 16.95 18.95
C ILE A 24 20.48 18.17 18.02
N GLN A 25 19.59 19.15 18.18
CA GLN A 25 19.60 20.37 17.36
C GLN A 25 20.86 21.19 17.60
N LYS A 26 21.30 21.31 18.87
CA LYS A 26 22.53 22.03 19.25
C LYS A 26 23.79 21.39 18.67
N GLU A 27 23.95 20.08 18.80
CA GLU A 27 25.13 19.37 18.25
C GLU A 27 25.08 19.26 16.72
N SER A 28 23.91 19.07 16.10
CA SER A 28 23.79 19.09 14.63
C SER A 28 24.06 20.49 14.04
N ALA A 29 23.72 21.57 14.75
CA ALA A 29 24.11 22.93 14.36
C ALA A 29 25.63 23.14 14.47
N SER A 30 26.26 22.63 15.54
CA SER A 30 27.72 22.63 15.71
C SER A 30 28.46 21.86 14.59
N ILE A 31 27.93 20.71 14.18
CA ILE A 31 28.46 19.93 13.04
C ILE A 31 28.31 20.73 11.73
N ARG A 32 27.14 21.33 11.46
CA ARG A 32 26.91 22.17 10.27
C ARG A 32 27.80 23.42 10.23
N ALA A 33 28.13 24.02 11.38
CA ALA A 33 29.08 25.12 11.45
C ALA A 33 30.51 24.63 11.11
N SER A 34 30.97 23.58 11.79
CA SER A 34 32.32 23.04 11.59
C SER A 34 32.58 22.47 10.18
N PHE A 35 31.53 22.01 9.47
CA PHE A 35 31.65 21.64 8.04
C PHE A 35 31.72 22.86 7.09
N ARG A 36 31.26 24.05 7.50
CA ARG A 36 31.40 25.30 6.73
C ARG A 36 32.73 26.00 6.95
N GLU A 37 33.37 25.75 8.09
CA GLU A 37 34.64 26.37 8.49
C GLU A 37 35.88 25.77 7.78
N GLU A 38 35.69 24.75 6.93
CA GLU A 38 36.70 24.03 6.13
C GLU A 38 38.06 23.75 6.83
N SER A 39 38.03 23.51 8.14
CA SER A 39 39.21 23.13 8.90
C SER A 39 39.86 21.87 8.31
N GLY A 40 41.16 21.96 7.96
CA GLY A 40 41.93 20.85 7.39
C GLY A 40 42.09 19.64 8.31
N ASP A 41 41.73 19.75 9.59
CA ASP A 41 41.82 18.68 10.58
C ASP A 41 40.90 17.48 10.28
N HIS A 42 41.44 16.51 9.55
CA HIS A 42 40.80 15.20 9.33
C HIS A 42 40.33 14.53 10.64
N SER A 43 41.00 14.78 11.76
CA SER A 43 40.60 14.29 13.09
C SER A 43 39.27 14.89 13.58
N VAL A 44 39.05 16.19 13.32
CA VAL A 44 37.80 16.90 13.66
C VAL A 44 36.69 16.45 12.72
N ARG A 45 36.95 16.41 11.40
CA ARG A 45 36.03 15.86 10.37
C ARG A 45 35.56 14.45 10.74
N ARG A 46 36.48 13.56 11.13
CA ARG A 46 36.15 12.19 11.58
C ARG A 46 35.25 12.18 12.82
N ASN A 47 35.54 12.97 13.85
CA ASN A 47 34.68 13.03 15.03
C ASN A 47 33.28 13.59 14.72
N ASN A 48 33.18 14.56 13.80
CA ASN A 48 31.91 15.13 13.35
C ASN A 48 31.08 14.12 12.54
N VAL A 49 31.68 13.42 11.57
CA VAL A 49 30.99 12.35 10.81
C VAL A 49 30.60 11.18 11.71
N ALA A 50 31.37 10.87 12.76
CA ALA A 50 31.02 9.84 13.72
C ALA A 50 29.78 10.23 14.58
N LYS A 51 29.61 11.53 14.89
CA LYS A 51 28.36 12.05 15.48
C LYS A 51 27.21 12.07 14.47
N LEU A 52 27.48 12.40 13.22
CA LEU A 52 26.50 12.40 12.14
C LEU A 52 25.91 10.99 11.94
N LEU A 53 26.74 9.96 11.97
CA LEU A 53 26.26 8.57 11.95
C LEU A 53 25.40 8.23 13.17
N TYR A 54 25.72 8.73 14.36
CA TYR A 54 24.85 8.53 15.52
C TYR A 54 23.51 9.26 15.38
N LEU A 55 23.49 10.48 14.83
CA LEU A 55 22.25 11.18 14.47
C LEU A 55 21.41 10.39 13.46
N PHE A 56 22.04 9.79 12.44
CA PHE A 56 21.36 8.92 11.48
C PHE A 56 20.73 7.69 12.16
N THR A 57 21.43 7.05 13.11
CA THR A 57 20.85 5.94 13.89
C THR A 57 19.72 6.35 14.86
N LEU A 58 19.48 7.65 15.05
CA LEU A 58 18.34 8.21 15.77
C LEU A 58 17.20 8.66 14.83
N GLY A 59 17.34 8.46 13.51
CA GLY A 59 16.36 8.88 12.50
C GLY A 59 16.42 10.37 12.12
N GLU A 60 17.48 11.10 12.52
CA GLU A 60 17.63 12.52 12.19
C GLU A 60 18.20 12.75 10.78
N ARG A 61 17.86 13.90 10.19
CA ARG A 61 18.21 14.20 8.78
C ARG A 61 19.67 14.63 8.62
N THR A 62 20.46 13.82 7.91
CA THR A 62 21.94 13.91 7.86
C THR A 62 22.57 14.21 6.50
N HIS A 63 21.78 14.34 5.42
CA HIS A 63 22.21 14.56 4.03
C HIS A 63 23.36 15.59 3.88
N PHE A 64 23.33 16.68 4.66
CA PHE A 64 24.31 17.78 4.59
C PHE A 64 25.77 17.37 4.86
N GLY A 65 26.04 16.16 5.35
CA GLY A 65 27.39 15.64 5.59
C GLY A 65 27.91 14.62 4.57
N GLN A 66 27.14 14.26 3.53
CA GLN A 66 27.50 13.24 2.54
C GLN A 66 28.86 13.52 1.85
N ILE A 67 29.10 14.78 1.44
CA ILE A 67 30.36 15.21 0.82
C ILE A 67 31.55 15.10 1.80
N GLU A 68 31.33 15.35 3.09
CA GLU A 68 32.38 15.22 4.11
C GLU A 68 32.73 13.74 4.41
N CYS A 69 31.84 12.80 4.08
CA CYS A 69 32.15 11.36 4.08
C CYS A 69 33.09 11.00 2.91
N LEU A 70 32.89 11.57 1.72
CA LEU A 70 33.85 11.42 0.60
C LEU A 70 35.23 12.01 0.95
N LYS A 71 35.27 13.19 1.58
CA LYS A 71 36.53 13.79 2.09
C LYS A 71 37.21 12.94 3.18
N LEU A 72 36.53 11.93 3.76
CA LEU A 72 37.13 10.91 4.62
C LEU A 72 37.55 9.64 3.87
N LEU A 73 36.84 9.23 2.82
CA LEU A 73 37.32 8.19 1.88
C LEU A 73 38.67 8.58 1.28
N ALA A 74 38.82 9.83 0.83
CA ALA A 74 40.06 10.35 0.26
C ALA A 74 41.22 10.51 1.28
N SER A 75 41.00 10.30 2.59
CA SER A 75 42.08 10.40 3.59
C SER A 75 43.06 9.22 3.46
N PRO A 76 44.39 9.43 3.55
CA PRO A 76 45.36 8.33 3.56
C PRO A 76 45.35 7.51 4.88
N ARG A 77 44.62 7.96 5.91
CA ARG A 77 44.63 7.34 7.24
C ARG A 77 43.56 6.26 7.34
N PHE A 78 43.96 5.02 7.61
CA PHE A 78 43.05 3.87 7.75
C PHE A 78 41.87 4.10 8.71
N ALA A 79 42.09 4.78 9.85
CA ALA A 79 41.04 5.09 10.81
C ALA A 79 40.00 6.12 10.29
N ASP A 80 40.39 6.92 9.29
CA ASP A 80 39.53 7.92 8.66
C ASP A 80 38.79 7.25 7.48
N LYS A 81 39.49 6.49 6.62
CA LYS A 81 38.89 5.62 5.59
C LYS A 81 37.84 4.68 6.17
N ARG A 82 38.14 3.98 7.28
CA ARG A 82 37.20 3.05 7.93
C ARG A 82 35.89 3.72 8.33
N LEU A 83 35.93 4.99 8.75
CA LEU A 83 34.70 5.74 9.01
C LEU A 83 34.04 6.22 7.71
N GLY A 84 34.83 6.68 6.73
CA GLY A 84 34.35 7.06 5.40
C GLY A 84 33.56 5.93 4.73
N HIS A 85 34.12 4.72 4.63
CA HIS A 85 33.49 3.52 4.07
C HIS A 85 32.19 3.14 4.79
N LEU A 86 32.18 3.19 6.13
CA LEU A 86 30.97 2.94 6.93
C LEU A 86 29.91 4.04 6.72
N ALA A 87 30.31 5.30 6.66
CA ALA A 87 29.39 6.41 6.46
C ALA A 87 28.82 6.44 5.04
N THR A 88 29.63 6.10 4.04
CA THR A 88 29.22 5.91 2.65
C THR A 88 28.17 4.78 2.57
N SER A 89 28.42 3.65 3.24
CA SER A 89 27.50 2.49 3.31
C SER A 89 26.20 2.71 4.09
N LEU A 90 25.98 3.89 4.67
CA LEU A 90 24.81 4.20 5.49
C LEU A 90 24.11 5.53 5.12
N LEU A 91 24.78 6.43 4.39
CA LEU A 91 24.28 7.77 4.07
C LEU A 91 24.13 8.04 2.57
N LEU A 92 24.59 7.13 1.70
CA LEU A 92 24.39 7.21 0.25
C LEU A 92 23.48 6.08 -0.21
N ASP A 93 22.45 6.46 -0.97
CA ASP A 93 21.52 5.55 -1.64
C ASP A 93 21.88 5.46 -3.14
N GLU A 94 21.39 4.43 -3.83
CA GLU A 94 21.66 4.18 -5.26
C GLU A 94 21.24 5.35 -6.19
N ASN A 95 20.35 6.25 -5.73
CA ASN A 95 19.78 7.36 -6.49
C ASN A 95 20.57 8.69 -6.40
N GLN A 96 21.79 8.69 -5.85
CA GLN A 96 22.54 9.93 -5.57
C GLN A 96 23.71 10.15 -6.54
N GLU A 97 23.73 11.28 -7.27
CA GLU A 97 24.82 11.69 -8.20
C GLU A 97 26.23 11.69 -7.55
N VAL A 98 26.27 11.77 -6.22
CA VAL A 98 27.47 11.69 -5.38
C VAL A 98 28.24 10.37 -5.56
N LEU A 99 27.59 9.31 -6.06
CA LEU A 99 28.18 7.97 -6.24
C LEU A 99 29.33 7.92 -7.26
N THR A 100 29.35 8.75 -8.32
CA THR A 100 30.45 8.74 -9.30
C THR A 100 31.80 9.08 -8.66
N LEU A 101 31.80 9.92 -7.62
CA LEU A 101 32.98 10.25 -6.81
C LEU A 101 33.38 9.10 -5.86
N VAL A 102 32.40 8.27 -5.46
CA VAL A 102 32.65 7.01 -4.73
C VAL A 102 33.33 6.01 -5.65
N THR A 103 32.90 5.86 -6.92
CA THR A 103 33.51 4.92 -7.86
C THR A 103 35.03 5.10 -7.97
N ASN A 104 35.49 6.32 -8.24
CA ASN A 104 36.93 6.61 -8.30
C ASN A 104 37.64 6.40 -6.95
N SER A 105 36.99 6.74 -5.84
CA SER A 105 37.54 6.50 -4.48
C SER A 105 37.71 5.01 -4.18
N LEU A 106 36.74 4.17 -4.58
CA LEU A 106 36.80 2.71 -4.46
C LEU A 106 37.84 2.13 -5.41
N GLN A 107 37.94 2.63 -6.64
CA GLN A 107 38.90 2.16 -7.65
C GLN A 107 40.35 2.26 -7.17
N ASN A 108 40.67 3.34 -6.45
CA ASN A 108 41.96 3.54 -5.79
C ASN A 108 42.15 2.64 -4.55
N ASP A 109 41.11 2.46 -3.73
CA ASP A 109 41.19 1.65 -2.50
C ASP A 109 41.20 0.13 -2.75
N LEU A 110 40.64 -0.34 -3.87
CA LEU A 110 40.75 -1.73 -4.35
C LEU A 110 42.17 -2.06 -4.82
N ALA A 111 42.91 -1.08 -5.35
CA ALA A 111 44.31 -1.22 -5.76
C ALA A 111 45.31 -1.02 -4.60
N HIS A 112 44.85 -0.73 -3.38
CA HIS A 112 45.73 -0.39 -2.26
C HIS A 112 46.48 -1.62 -1.72
N SER A 113 47.80 -1.47 -1.49
CA SER A 113 48.70 -2.45 -0.85
C SER A 113 48.29 -3.01 0.52
N ASN A 114 47.20 -2.51 1.13
CA ASN A 114 46.74 -2.93 2.45
C ASN A 114 45.43 -3.72 2.33
N GLN A 115 45.48 -5.02 2.63
CA GLN A 115 44.33 -5.93 2.63
C GLN A 115 43.10 -5.42 3.39
N TYR A 116 43.29 -4.60 4.44
CA TYR A 116 42.19 -4.04 5.22
C TYR A 116 41.53 -2.82 4.55
N VAL A 117 42.23 -2.13 3.64
CA VAL A 117 41.64 -1.05 2.82
C VAL A 117 40.85 -1.67 1.66
N VAL A 118 41.46 -2.61 0.92
CA VAL A 118 40.76 -3.40 -0.12
C VAL A 118 39.52 -4.08 0.47
N GLY A 119 39.65 -4.67 1.65
CA GLY A 119 38.54 -5.31 2.36
C GLY A 119 37.49 -4.37 2.94
N LEU A 120 37.74 -3.05 3.01
CA LEU A 120 36.72 -2.04 3.26
C LEU A 120 36.04 -1.64 1.95
N ALA A 121 36.80 -1.39 0.88
CA ALA A 121 36.26 -1.04 -0.43
C ALA A 121 35.32 -2.13 -0.99
N LEU A 122 35.73 -3.40 -0.96
CA LEU A 122 34.87 -4.54 -1.32
C LEU A 122 33.61 -4.65 -0.45
N CYS A 123 33.65 -4.18 0.81
CA CYS A 123 32.50 -4.18 1.70
C CYS A 123 31.51 -3.05 1.36
N THR A 124 32.04 -1.87 1.03
CA THR A 124 31.27 -0.70 0.62
C THR A 124 30.61 -0.95 -0.75
N LEU A 125 31.36 -1.50 -1.70
CA LEU A 125 30.84 -1.89 -3.01
C LEU A 125 29.74 -2.96 -2.87
N GLY A 126 30.00 -4.03 -2.11
CA GLY A 126 29.01 -5.09 -1.86
C GLY A 126 27.72 -4.63 -1.15
N ASN A 127 27.70 -3.44 -0.54
CA ASN A 127 26.50 -2.83 0.04
C ASN A 127 25.78 -1.90 -0.95
N ILE A 128 26.52 -0.98 -1.60
CA ILE A 128 25.94 0.17 -2.34
C ILE A 128 25.84 -0.06 -3.85
N ALA A 129 26.47 -1.12 -4.41
CA ALA A 129 26.64 -1.33 -5.85
C ALA A 129 25.43 -0.94 -6.72
N SER A 130 25.55 0.18 -7.43
CA SER A 130 24.69 0.55 -8.55
C SER A 130 25.14 -0.17 -9.82
N ILE A 131 24.30 -0.12 -10.87
CA ILE A 131 24.59 -0.73 -12.18
C ILE A 131 25.87 -0.15 -12.80
N GLU A 132 26.04 1.17 -12.72
CA GLU A 132 27.24 1.88 -13.20
C GLU A 132 28.49 1.47 -12.41
N MET A 133 28.45 1.55 -11.07
CA MET A 133 29.57 1.15 -10.21
C MET A 133 29.97 -0.32 -10.40
N SER A 134 29.02 -1.18 -10.74
CA SER A 134 29.26 -2.60 -11.04
C SER A 134 30.02 -2.77 -12.36
N ARG A 135 29.60 -2.06 -13.41
CA ARG A 135 30.25 -2.08 -14.74
C ARG A 135 31.62 -1.39 -14.75
N ASP A 136 31.84 -0.38 -13.90
CA ASP A 136 33.15 0.30 -13.78
C ASP A 136 34.20 -0.50 -12.99
N LEU A 137 33.78 -1.32 -12.02
CA LEU A 137 34.69 -1.93 -11.02
C LEU A 137 34.84 -3.45 -11.13
N PHE A 138 34.08 -4.16 -11.99
CA PHE A 138 34.09 -5.63 -12.01
C PHE A 138 35.48 -6.24 -12.23
N GLN A 139 36.29 -5.67 -13.14
CA GLN A 139 37.66 -6.14 -13.44
C GLN A 139 38.57 -6.13 -12.20
N GLN A 140 38.42 -5.14 -11.33
CA GLN A 140 39.17 -5.07 -10.07
C GLN A 140 38.66 -6.07 -9.04
N VAL A 141 37.37 -6.36 -9.02
CA VAL A 141 36.78 -7.41 -8.16
C VAL A 141 37.24 -8.80 -8.64
N GLU A 142 37.32 -9.05 -9.95
CA GLU A 142 37.86 -10.29 -10.52
C GLU A 142 39.33 -10.49 -10.13
N ALA A 143 40.17 -9.46 -10.24
CA ALA A 143 41.55 -9.50 -9.74
C ALA A 143 41.63 -9.79 -8.22
N CYS A 144 40.69 -9.26 -7.43
CA CYS A 144 40.58 -9.56 -6.00
C CYS A 144 40.15 -11.01 -5.70
N VAL A 145 39.33 -11.65 -6.55
CA VAL A 145 38.95 -13.08 -6.42
C VAL A 145 40.15 -14.01 -6.68
N ASN A 146 40.99 -13.65 -7.65
CA ASN A 146 42.21 -14.39 -8.01
C ASN A 146 43.40 -14.18 -7.04
N THR A 147 43.28 -13.24 -6.09
CA THR A 147 44.35 -12.94 -5.12
C THR A 147 44.53 -14.07 -4.10
N SER A 148 45.78 -14.45 -3.79
CA SER A 148 46.10 -15.59 -2.90
C SER A 148 45.73 -15.41 -1.41
N ASN A 149 45.22 -14.23 -1.00
CA ASN A 149 44.89 -13.91 0.38
C ASN A 149 43.43 -14.27 0.72
N PRO A 150 43.15 -15.26 1.60
CA PRO A 150 41.79 -15.66 1.97
C PRO A 150 40.92 -14.53 2.52
N TYR A 151 41.51 -13.52 3.18
CA TYR A 151 40.78 -12.36 3.71
C TYR A 151 40.13 -11.53 2.58
N ILE A 152 40.81 -11.42 1.44
CA ILE A 152 40.35 -10.69 0.25
C ILE A 152 39.40 -11.58 -0.55
N ARG A 153 39.78 -12.83 -0.88
CA ARG A 153 38.96 -13.76 -1.69
C ARG A 153 37.51 -13.86 -1.22
N ARG A 154 37.31 -14.11 0.08
CA ARG A 154 35.97 -14.26 0.68
C ARG A 154 35.09 -13.00 0.54
N LYS A 155 35.72 -11.81 0.60
CA LYS A 155 35.03 -10.53 0.41
C LYS A 155 34.77 -10.24 -1.07
N ALA A 156 35.71 -10.59 -1.94
CA ALA A 156 35.60 -10.42 -3.38
C ALA A 156 34.48 -11.32 -3.96
N ALA A 157 34.36 -12.57 -3.51
CA ALA A 157 33.28 -13.48 -3.91
C ALA A 157 31.88 -12.97 -3.54
N LEU A 158 31.70 -12.42 -2.33
CA LEU A 158 30.41 -11.82 -1.92
C LEU A 158 30.14 -10.49 -2.62
N CYS A 159 31.18 -9.74 -2.98
CA CYS A 159 31.06 -8.53 -3.81
C CYS A 159 30.63 -8.89 -5.25
N ALA A 160 31.26 -9.90 -5.85
CA ALA A 160 30.88 -10.44 -7.16
C ALA A 160 29.43 -10.92 -7.17
N MET A 161 28.97 -11.61 -6.12
CA MET A 161 27.56 -12.02 -5.99
C MET A 161 26.61 -10.82 -6.05
N ARG A 162 26.93 -9.69 -5.41
CA ARG A 162 26.11 -8.47 -5.50
C ARG A 162 26.17 -7.82 -6.88
N ILE A 163 27.33 -7.86 -7.55
CA ILE A 163 27.54 -7.35 -8.91
C ILE A 163 26.71 -8.15 -9.92
N CYS A 164 26.79 -9.49 -9.93
CA CYS A 164 26.00 -10.32 -10.85
C CYS A 164 24.49 -10.21 -10.59
N ARG A 165 24.05 -10.05 -9.33
CA ARG A 165 22.65 -9.73 -8.96
C ARG A 165 22.20 -8.31 -9.33
N LYS A 166 23.08 -7.46 -9.86
CA LYS A 166 22.78 -6.12 -10.36
C LYS A 166 22.94 -6.01 -11.88
N VAL A 167 23.81 -6.83 -12.45
CA VAL A 167 24.16 -6.88 -13.87
C VAL A 167 24.43 -8.35 -14.24
N PRO A 168 23.39 -9.12 -14.64
CA PRO A 168 23.52 -10.54 -14.99
C PRO A 168 24.53 -10.78 -16.11
N ASP A 169 24.67 -9.84 -17.05
CA ASP A 169 25.65 -9.84 -18.14
C ASP A 169 27.12 -10.01 -17.69
N LEU A 170 27.43 -9.84 -16.39
CA LEU A 170 28.77 -10.07 -15.83
C LEU A 170 28.97 -11.46 -15.20
N LYS A 171 27.96 -12.36 -15.20
CA LYS A 171 28.05 -13.74 -14.66
C LYS A 171 29.27 -14.49 -15.20
N GLU A 172 29.42 -14.55 -16.52
CA GLU A 172 30.41 -15.37 -17.23
C GLU A 172 31.84 -15.21 -16.71
N HIS A 173 32.30 -13.96 -16.55
CA HIS A 173 33.65 -13.63 -16.11
C HIS A 173 34.04 -14.23 -14.75
N PHE A 174 33.05 -14.59 -13.92
CA PHE A 174 33.26 -15.18 -12.61
C PHE A 174 33.11 -16.71 -12.57
N VAL A 175 32.49 -17.37 -13.57
CA VAL A 175 32.19 -18.81 -13.55
C VAL A 175 33.46 -19.67 -13.34
N ASP A 176 34.49 -19.49 -14.17
CA ASP A 176 35.79 -20.18 -14.02
C ASP A 176 36.47 -19.91 -12.67
N LYS A 177 36.18 -18.77 -12.06
CA LYS A 177 36.77 -18.32 -10.79
C LYS A 177 36.07 -18.99 -9.60
N VAL A 178 34.78 -19.31 -9.72
CA VAL A 178 34.00 -20.06 -8.71
C VAL A 178 34.59 -21.45 -8.48
N SER A 179 34.98 -22.17 -9.54
CA SER A 179 35.67 -23.46 -9.44
C SER A 179 36.90 -23.41 -8.52
N ASN A 180 37.67 -22.32 -8.61
CA ASN A 180 38.87 -22.07 -7.78
C ASN A 180 38.54 -21.59 -6.35
N LEU A 181 37.29 -21.22 -6.05
CA LEU A 181 36.80 -20.91 -4.70
C LEU A 181 36.21 -22.15 -4.01
N LEU A 182 35.50 -23.01 -4.76
CA LEU A 182 34.91 -24.26 -4.26
C LEU A 182 35.97 -25.29 -3.82
N ALA A 183 37.16 -25.25 -4.46
CA ALA A 183 38.29 -26.12 -4.14
C ALA A 183 39.29 -25.56 -3.10
N ASP A 184 39.00 -24.40 -2.48
CA ASP A 184 39.86 -23.84 -1.41
C ASP A 184 39.80 -24.70 -0.14
N ARG A 185 40.92 -24.81 0.58
CA ARG A 185 40.99 -25.46 1.90
C ARG A 185 40.46 -24.57 3.02
N ASN A 186 40.39 -23.26 2.81
CA ASN A 186 39.86 -22.32 3.79
C ASN A 186 38.32 -22.34 3.75
N HIS A 187 37.69 -22.91 4.77
CA HIS A 187 36.23 -22.99 4.91
C HIS A 187 35.53 -21.64 4.69
N GLY A 188 36.12 -20.54 5.17
CA GLY A 188 35.56 -19.19 5.01
C GLY A 188 35.63 -18.63 3.59
N VAL A 189 36.52 -19.15 2.73
CA VAL A 189 36.52 -18.87 1.28
C VAL A 189 35.55 -19.79 0.58
N GLN A 190 35.56 -21.09 0.91
CA GLN A 190 34.66 -22.10 0.34
C GLN A 190 33.18 -21.73 0.59
N LEU A 191 32.81 -21.27 1.78
CA LEU A 191 31.48 -20.78 2.15
C LEU A 191 31.00 -19.63 1.23
N CYS A 192 31.92 -18.73 0.86
CA CYS A 192 31.63 -17.60 -0.01
C CYS A 192 31.59 -18.02 -1.50
N GLY A 193 32.45 -18.98 -1.90
CA GLY A 193 32.40 -19.62 -3.21
C GLY A 193 31.10 -20.38 -3.44
N LEU A 194 30.67 -21.20 -2.48
CA LEU A 194 29.37 -21.88 -2.48
C LEU A 194 28.21 -20.89 -2.57
N THR A 195 28.27 -19.80 -1.80
CA THR A 195 27.22 -18.76 -1.80
C THR A 195 27.15 -18.00 -3.13
N LEU A 196 28.29 -17.77 -3.80
CA LEU A 196 28.35 -17.22 -5.15
C LEU A 196 27.79 -18.23 -6.18
N ALA A 197 28.23 -19.49 -6.13
CA ALA A 197 27.82 -20.55 -7.04
C ALA A 197 26.31 -20.84 -6.97
N THR A 198 25.76 -20.95 -5.75
CA THR A 198 24.32 -21.09 -5.51
C THR A 198 23.55 -19.90 -6.11
N SER A 199 24.13 -18.70 -6.07
CA SER A 199 23.52 -17.50 -6.65
C SER A 199 23.68 -17.36 -8.17
N PHE A 200 24.42 -18.24 -8.83
CA PHE A 200 24.37 -18.37 -10.28
C PHE A 200 23.23 -19.31 -10.63
N CYS A 201 23.23 -20.55 -10.11
CA CYS A 201 22.13 -21.50 -10.36
C CYS A 201 20.73 -20.94 -10.00
N GLU A 202 20.57 -20.26 -8.86
CA GLU A 202 19.31 -19.57 -8.46
C GLU A 202 18.90 -18.40 -9.37
N ALA A 203 19.76 -17.93 -10.26
CA ALA A 203 19.52 -16.86 -11.23
C ALA A 203 19.56 -17.35 -12.69
N ASP A 204 19.99 -18.58 -12.92
CA ASP A 204 19.94 -19.26 -14.23
C ASP A 204 18.54 -19.92 -14.36
N GLU A 205 18.01 -20.50 -13.27
CA GLU A 205 16.60 -20.94 -13.15
C GLU A 205 15.55 -19.85 -13.46
N GLU A 206 15.93 -18.56 -13.41
CA GLU A 206 15.07 -17.41 -13.78
C GLU A 206 15.23 -16.98 -15.26
N GLU A 207 16.32 -17.39 -15.92
CA GLU A 207 16.70 -17.00 -17.30
C GLU A 207 16.50 -18.14 -18.33
N ASP A 208 16.28 -19.38 -17.87
CA ASP A 208 16.01 -20.63 -18.65
C ASP A 208 14.81 -20.59 -19.64
N ALA A 209 14.21 -19.44 -19.88
CA ALA A 209 13.21 -19.24 -20.93
C ALA A 209 13.83 -19.27 -22.35
N ASP A 210 15.07 -18.80 -22.51
CA ASP A 210 15.69 -18.50 -23.82
C ASP A 210 17.03 -19.24 -24.11
N GLY A 211 17.35 -20.31 -23.38
CA GLY A 211 18.05 -21.48 -23.94
C GLY A 211 19.55 -21.39 -24.30
N ASP A 212 20.34 -20.55 -23.62
CA ASP A 212 21.82 -20.53 -23.72
C ASP A 212 22.53 -21.48 -22.71
N GLU A 213 23.85 -21.64 -22.81
CA GLU A 213 24.61 -22.76 -22.20
C GLU A 213 24.51 -22.95 -20.66
N ASP A 214 23.86 -24.05 -20.24
CA ASP A 214 23.77 -24.60 -18.87
C ASP A 214 24.99 -24.32 -17.97
N ILE A 215 24.94 -23.24 -17.19
CA ILE A 215 25.94 -22.95 -16.13
C ILE A 215 25.89 -24.03 -15.04
N VAL A 216 24.72 -24.65 -14.84
CA VAL A 216 24.50 -25.78 -13.92
C VAL A 216 25.39 -26.98 -14.29
N GLU A 217 25.45 -27.38 -15.57
CA GLU A 217 26.30 -28.49 -16.05
C GLU A 217 27.79 -28.25 -15.73
N LYS A 218 28.26 -27.02 -15.93
CA LYS A 218 29.64 -26.60 -15.61
C LYS A 218 29.95 -26.77 -14.11
N PHE A 219 28.95 -26.72 -13.23
CA PHE A 219 29.10 -26.96 -11.79
C PHE A 219 28.83 -28.40 -11.32
N LYS A 220 28.05 -29.23 -12.05
CA LYS A 220 27.78 -30.63 -11.69
C LYS A 220 29.05 -31.46 -11.47
N ILE A 221 30.13 -31.16 -12.20
CA ILE A 221 31.46 -31.80 -12.07
C ILE A 221 32.01 -31.74 -10.63
N PHE A 222 31.63 -30.74 -9.82
CA PHE A 222 32.11 -30.59 -8.45
C PHE A 222 31.30 -31.39 -7.40
N VAL A 223 30.13 -31.94 -7.76
CA VAL A 223 29.25 -32.69 -6.83
C VAL A 223 30.00 -33.79 -6.06
N PRO A 224 30.80 -34.69 -6.68
CA PRO A 224 31.51 -35.74 -5.94
C PRO A 224 32.50 -35.20 -4.90
N ASN A 225 33.13 -34.05 -5.18
CA ASN A 225 34.05 -33.41 -4.23
C ASN A 225 33.27 -32.75 -3.07
N LEU A 226 32.12 -32.13 -3.35
CA LEU A 226 31.25 -31.54 -2.33
C LEU A 226 30.61 -32.61 -1.43
N VAL A 227 30.14 -33.72 -2.01
CA VAL A 227 29.65 -34.90 -1.28
C VAL A 227 30.76 -35.45 -0.37
N LYS A 228 32.00 -35.57 -0.88
CA LYS A 228 33.16 -35.98 -0.09
C LYS A 228 33.48 -35.00 1.05
N THR A 229 33.40 -33.69 0.81
CA THR A 229 33.60 -32.65 1.86
C THR A 229 32.50 -32.72 2.91
N LEU A 230 31.23 -32.86 2.52
CA LEU A 230 30.11 -33.01 3.44
C LEU A 230 30.21 -34.31 4.26
N LYS A 231 30.58 -35.43 3.63
CA LYS A 231 30.83 -36.71 4.30
C LYS A 231 32.01 -36.62 5.28
N ALA A 232 33.05 -35.85 4.95
CA ALA A 232 34.12 -35.54 5.88
C ALA A 232 33.63 -34.69 7.06
N LEU A 233 32.92 -33.58 6.83
CA LEU A 233 32.40 -32.71 7.91
C LEU A 233 31.41 -33.43 8.84
N ALA A 234 30.50 -34.24 8.29
CA ALA A 234 29.51 -35.02 9.05
C ALA A 234 30.12 -36.20 9.83
N THR A 235 31.34 -36.63 9.49
CA THR A 235 32.09 -37.70 10.19
C THR A 235 33.28 -37.15 11.00
N SER A 236 33.60 -35.86 10.86
CA SER A 236 34.77 -35.24 11.49
C SER A 236 34.48 -34.86 12.94
N GLY A 237 35.31 -35.38 13.84
CA GLY A 237 35.37 -34.93 15.22
C GLY A 237 35.78 -33.46 15.36
N TYR A 238 35.70 -32.98 16.60
CA TYR A 238 35.90 -31.61 17.06
C TYR A 238 37.07 -30.86 16.40
N ALA A 239 36.74 -29.75 15.70
CA ALA A 239 37.68 -28.83 15.08
C ALA A 239 37.64 -27.46 15.79
N PRO A 240 38.65 -27.07 16.61
CA PRO A 240 38.54 -25.93 17.54
C PRO A 240 38.19 -24.56 16.93
N GLU A 241 38.48 -24.31 15.66
CA GLU A 241 38.18 -23.04 14.98
C GLU A 241 36.80 -23.00 14.33
N HIS A 242 36.15 -24.16 14.14
CA HIS A 242 34.95 -24.32 13.31
C HIS A 242 33.84 -25.15 13.98
N ASP A 243 34.07 -25.71 15.17
CA ASP A 243 33.03 -26.36 15.97
C ASP A 243 32.00 -25.36 16.49
N VAL A 244 30.73 -25.71 16.37
CA VAL A 244 29.63 -25.02 17.06
C VAL A 244 28.82 -26.05 17.84
N THR A 245 29.08 -26.14 19.15
CA THR A 245 28.37 -27.01 20.11
C THR A 245 28.51 -28.52 19.86
N GLY A 246 29.67 -28.96 19.35
CA GLY A 246 29.96 -30.36 19.04
C GLY A 246 29.68 -30.76 17.58
N ILE A 247 29.49 -29.77 16.69
CA ILE A 247 29.22 -29.98 15.26
C ILE A 247 30.22 -29.16 14.44
N SER A 248 30.96 -29.85 13.56
CA SER A 248 32.02 -29.31 12.71
C SER A 248 31.48 -28.51 11.51
N ASP A 249 31.65 -27.19 11.55
CA ASP A 249 31.23 -26.21 10.52
C ASP A 249 29.80 -26.36 9.97
N PRO A 250 28.76 -26.04 10.77
CA PRO A 250 27.38 -26.12 10.33
C PRO A 250 27.05 -25.16 9.17
N PHE A 251 27.79 -24.05 9.02
CA PHE A 251 27.51 -23.05 7.98
C PHE A 251 27.94 -23.57 6.61
N VAL A 252 29.12 -24.21 6.52
CA VAL A 252 29.56 -24.88 5.29
C VAL A 252 28.66 -26.08 4.99
N GLN A 253 28.27 -26.90 5.99
CA GLN A 253 27.35 -28.03 5.75
C GLN A 253 26.01 -27.57 5.14
N VAL A 254 25.34 -26.58 5.73
CA VAL A 254 24.08 -26.02 5.21
C VAL A 254 24.26 -25.41 3.82
N LYS A 255 25.39 -24.74 3.54
CA LYS A 255 25.66 -24.17 2.22
C LYS A 255 26.00 -25.21 1.15
N ILE A 256 26.64 -26.32 1.51
CA ILE A 256 26.81 -27.46 0.60
C ILE A 256 25.45 -28.08 0.31
N LEU A 257 24.60 -28.33 1.32
CA LEU A 257 23.26 -28.89 1.12
C LEU A 257 22.39 -28.02 0.19
N ARG A 258 22.33 -26.69 0.42
CA ARG A 258 21.60 -25.77 -0.45
C ARG A 258 22.11 -25.77 -1.89
N PHE A 259 23.44 -25.83 -2.09
CA PHE A 259 24.02 -25.86 -3.43
C PHE A 259 23.78 -27.21 -4.13
N LEU A 260 23.91 -28.32 -3.40
CA LEU A 260 23.59 -29.66 -3.89
C LEU A 260 22.11 -29.78 -4.28
N ARG A 261 21.18 -29.12 -3.57
CA ARG A 261 19.78 -29.02 -3.98
C ARG A 261 19.64 -28.37 -5.36
N ALA A 262 20.20 -27.17 -5.54
CA ALA A 262 20.11 -26.43 -6.82
C ALA A 262 20.73 -27.21 -7.99
N LEU A 263 21.84 -27.94 -7.77
CA LEU A 263 22.47 -28.78 -8.81
C LEU A 263 21.72 -30.09 -9.11
N ALA A 264 20.78 -30.51 -8.25
CA ALA A 264 20.05 -31.78 -8.35
C ALA A 264 18.59 -31.63 -8.80
N THR A 265 18.03 -30.42 -8.79
CA THR A 265 16.72 -30.11 -9.38
C THR A 265 16.70 -30.58 -10.84
N GLY A 266 15.79 -31.50 -11.18
CA GLY A 266 15.64 -32.00 -12.54
C GLY A 266 16.68 -33.02 -13.02
N ASP A 267 17.67 -33.42 -12.20
CA ASP A 267 18.69 -34.42 -12.56
C ASP A 267 18.67 -35.63 -11.61
N ALA A 268 18.19 -36.76 -12.14
CA ALA A 268 18.13 -38.03 -11.44
C ALA A 268 19.51 -38.66 -11.14
N HIS A 269 20.52 -38.43 -11.99
CA HIS A 269 21.85 -39.01 -11.80
C HIS A 269 22.64 -38.25 -10.73
N VAL A 270 22.53 -36.92 -10.70
CA VAL A 270 23.07 -36.10 -9.61
C VAL A 270 22.34 -36.41 -8.30
N SER A 271 21.00 -36.56 -8.34
CA SER A 271 20.21 -36.98 -7.19
C SER A 271 20.65 -38.35 -6.63
N GLU A 272 20.91 -39.35 -7.49
CA GLU A 272 21.40 -40.67 -7.08
C GLU A 272 22.73 -40.58 -6.30
N GLN A 273 23.69 -39.78 -6.78
CA GLN A 273 24.98 -39.58 -6.09
C GLN A 273 24.85 -38.91 -4.71
N ILE A 274 23.79 -38.12 -4.49
CA ILE A 274 23.58 -37.33 -3.28
C ILE A 274 22.72 -38.09 -2.24
N ASN A 275 21.92 -39.08 -2.65
CA ASN A 275 21.02 -39.84 -1.77
C ASN A 275 21.73 -40.52 -0.58
N ASP A 276 22.93 -41.11 -0.76
CA ASP A 276 23.71 -41.73 0.34
C ASP A 276 24.11 -40.71 1.41
N ILE A 277 24.63 -39.55 1.01
CA ILE A 277 25.04 -38.52 1.97
C ILE A 277 23.85 -37.83 2.63
N LEU A 278 22.71 -37.67 1.94
CA LEU A 278 21.48 -37.19 2.57
C LEU A 278 20.96 -38.17 3.62
N ALA A 279 20.93 -39.48 3.32
CA ALA A 279 20.58 -40.50 4.30
C ALA A 279 21.56 -40.51 5.49
N GLN A 280 22.87 -40.37 5.24
CA GLN A 280 23.89 -40.31 6.29
C GLN A 280 23.73 -39.06 7.18
N VAL A 281 23.49 -37.88 6.61
CA VAL A 281 23.28 -36.63 7.37
C VAL A 281 21.96 -36.67 8.15
N ALA A 282 20.88 -37.18 7.54
CA ALA A 282 19.57 -37.30 8.16
C ALA A 282 19.52 -38.30 9.35
N THR A 283 20.50 -39.21 9.44
CA THR A 283 20.59 -40.23 10.50
C THR A 283 21.65 -39.96 11.56
N ASN A 284 22.80 -39.37 11.21
CA ASN A 284 23.92 -39.15 12.14
C ASN A 284 23.93 -37.77 12.83
N THR A 285 23.17 -36.79 12.33
CA THR A 285 23.18 -35.43 12.90
C THR A 285 22.41 -35.37 14.24
N ASP A 286 23.03 -34.84 15.30
CA ASP A 286 22.38 -34.69 16.60
C ASP A 286 21.28 -33.61 16.58
N SER A 287 20.03 -34.05 16.76
CA SER A 287 18.85 -33.18 16.87
C SER A 287 18.66 -32.56 18.28
N SER A 288 19.56 -32.81 19.24
CA SER A 288 19.49 -32.22 20.59
C SER A 288 19.84 -30.72 20.63
N LYS A 289 20.39 -30.16 19.54
CA LYS A 289 20.82 -28.75 19.44
C LYS A 289 20.19 -28.07 18.22
N ASN A 290 19.94 -26.77 18.33
CA ASN A 290 19.45 -25.95 17.22
C ASN A 290 20.37 -26.02 15.98
N VAL A 291 21.68 -26.15 16.19
CA VAL A 291 22.68 -26.29 15.13
C VAL A 291 22.44 -27.54 14.27
N GLY A 292 22.28 -28.71 14.90
CA GLY A 292 21.99 -29.96 14.19
C GLY A 292 20.58 -29.96 13.57
N ASN A 293 19.59 -29.38 14.25
CA ASN A 293 18.26 -29.18 13.67
C ASN A 293 18.27 -28.24 12.44
N SER A 294 19.21 -27.29 12.36
CA SER A 294 19.39 -26.42 11.18
C SER A 294 20.00 -27.17 9.99
N ILE A 295 20.96 -28.07 10.23
CA ILE A 295 21.52 -28.96 9.19
C ILE A 295 20.45 -29.95 8.71
N LEU A 296 19.75 -30.60 9.65
CA LEU A 296 18.63 -31.49 9.34
C LEU A 296 17.52 -30.77 8.58
N TYR A 297 17.25 -29.50 8.87
CA TYR A 297 16.26 -28.71 8.15
C TYR A 297 16.63 -28.51 6.66
N GLU A 298 17.84 -28.06 6.36
CA GLU A 298 18.28 -27.88 4.97
C GLU A 298 18.43 -29.24 4.25
N ALA A 299 18.87 -30.29 4.95
CA ALA A 299 18.92 -31.65 4.40
C ALA A 299 17.51 -32.16 4.05
N VAL A 300 16.50 -31.88 4.90
CA VAL A 300 15.11 -32.23 4.62
C VAL A 300 14.54 -31.41 3.46
N LEU A 301 14.80 -30.10 3.37
CA LEU A 301 14.45 -29.31 2.18
C LEU A 301 15.08 -29.90 0.91
N THR A 302 16.37 -30.27 0.97
CA THR A 302 17.07 -30.92 -0.15
C THR A 302 16.39 -32.23 -0.56
N ILE A 303 16.06 -33.11 0.39
CA ILE A 303 15.35 -34.39 0.14
C ILE A 303 13.97 -34.19 -0.52
N LEU A 304 13.28 -33.11 -0.20
CA LEU A 304 11.89 -32.86 -0.64
C LEU A 304 11.81 -32.22 -2.02
N ASP A 305 12.77 -31.36 -2.36
CA ASP A 305 12.78 -30.62 -3.62
C ASP A 305 13.41 -31.43 -4.78
N ILE A 306 14.29 -32.41 -4.50
CA ILE A 306 14.94 -33.27 -5.52
C ILE A 306 14.16 -34.55 -5.84
N GLU A 307 14.56 -35.28 -6.89
CA GLU A 307 14.04 -36.61 -7.26
C GLU A 307 14.60 -37.75 -6.37
N ALA A 308 14.46 -37.58 -5.04
CA ALA A 308 14.82 -38.59 -4.05
C ALA A 308 13.82 -39.77 -4.02
N ASP A 309 14.30 -40.94 -3.59
CA ASP A 309 13.43 -42.09 -3.33
C ASP A 309 12.33 -41.78 -2.29
N SER A 310 11.16 -42.37 -2.51
CA SER A 310 10.02 -42.46 -1.61
C SER A 310 10.40 -42.75 -0.15
N GLY A 311 11.33 -43.67 0.12
CA GLY A 311 11.79 -43.98 1.47
C GLY A 311 12.52 -42.80 2.14
N LEU A 312 13.35 -42.08 1.37
CA LEU A 312 14.08 -40.90 1.85
C LEU A 312 13.14 -39.71 2.04
N ARG A 313 12.18 -39.49 1.12
CA ARG A 313 11.12 -38.47 1.27
C ARG A 313 10.25 -38.71 2.50
N VAL A 314 9.84 -39.95 2.75
CA VAL A 314 9.09 -40.34 3.96
C VAL A 314 9.95 -40.15 5.23
N LEU A 315 11.26 -40.45 5.19
CA LEU A 315 12.17 -40.11 6.30
C LEU A 315 12.21 -38.59 6.55
N GLY A 316 12.26 -37.76 5.50
CA GLY A 316 12.19 -36.31 5.61
C GLY A 316 10.92 -35.81 6.30
N VAL A 317 9.75 -36.31 5.89
CA VAL A 317 8.47 -35.97 6.56
C VAL A 317 8.44 -36.46 8.02
N ASN A 318 8.98 -37.64 8.32
CA ASN A 318 9.10 -38.13 9.69
C ASN A 318 10.01 -37.24 10.56
N ILE A 319 11.04 -36.60 9.99
CA ILE A 319 11.90 -35.62 10.69
C ILE A 319 11.11 -34.33 10.98
N LEU A 320 10.33 -33.82 10.02
CA LEU A 320 9.41 -32.68 10.26
C LEU A 320 8.36 -33.03 11.33
N GLY A 321 7.85 -34.26 11.35
CA GLY A 321 6.98 -34.77 12.40
C GLY A 321 7.63 -34.75 13.80
N LYS A 322 8.93 -35.09 13.91
CA LYS A 322 9.70 -34.93 15.15
C LYS A 322 9.89 -33.45 15.53
N PHE A 323 10.05 -32.56 14.55
CA PHE A 323 10.18 -31.12 14.77
C PHE A 323 8.88 -30.47 15.27
N LEU A 324 7.69 -30.92 14.80
CA LEU A 324 6.40 -30.48 15.37
C LEU A 324 6.30 -30.82 16.87
N SER A 325 6.74 -32.02 17.26
CA SER A 325 6.74 -32.47 18.66
C SER A 325 7.89 -31.90 19.50
N ASN A 326 8.68 -30.97 18.98
CA ASN A 326 9.78 -30.34 19.72
C ASN A 326 9.23 -29.38 20.81
N ARG A 327 10.06 -29.06 21.81
CA ARG A 327 9.76 -28.07 22.85
C ARG A 327 10.05 -26.63 22.41
N ASP A 328 10.86 -26.43 21.37
CA ASP A 328 11.21 -25.12 20.84
C ASP A 328 10.16 -24.64 19.82
N ASN A 329 9.50 -23.52 20.11
CA ASN A 329 8.53 -22.86 19.23
C ASN A 329 9.10 -22.55 17.84
N ASN A 330 10.38 -22.17 17.74
CA ASN A 330 11.02 -21.87 16.47
C ASN A 330 11.05 -23.10 15.56
N ILE A 331 11.35 -24.27 16.14
CA ILE A 331 11.42 -25.55 15.43
C ILE A 331 10.01 -26.00 14.98
N ARG A 332 8.97 -25.79 15.80
CA ARG A 332 7.57 -26.03 15.38
C ARG A 332 7.16 -25.14 14.22
N TYR A 333 7.43 -23.83 14.31
CA TYR A 333 7.09 -22.86 13.27
C TYR A 333 7.76 -23.23 11.93
N VAL A 334 9.06 -23.54 11.97
CA VAL A 334 9.85 -23.95 10.81
C VAL A 334 9.31 -25.26 10.19
N ALA A 335 8.93 -26.23 11.02
CA ALA A 335 8.34 -27.49 10.55
C ALA A 335 6.97 -27.28 9.88
N LEU A 336 6.06 -26.52 10.50
CA LEU A 336 4.76 -26.18 9.91
C LEU A 336 4.94 -25.45 8.56
N ASN A 337 5.83 -24.45 8.52
CA ASN A 337 6.10 -23.65 7.33
C ASN A 337 6.66 -24.48 6.15
N THR A 338 7.47 -25.50 6.41
CA THR A 338 7.92 -26.44 5.36
C THR A 338 6.84 -27.48 5.01
N LEU A 339 6.11 -28.02 5.98
CA LEU A 339 5.06 -29.01 5.71
C LEU A 339 3.96 -28.47 4.77
N ILE A 340 3.65 -27.16 4.84
CA ILE A 340 2.74 -26.50 3.88
C ILE A 340 3.20 -26.69 2.43
N LYS A 341 4.51 -26.61 2.14
CA LYS A 341 5.05 -26.88 0.80
C LYS A 341 4.94 -28.37 0.44
N VAL A 342 5.22 -29.25 1.41
CA VAL A 342 5.27 -30.71 1.19
C VAL A 342 3.91 -31.33 0.92
N VAL A 343 2.80 -30.75 1.41
CA VAL A 343 1.44 -31.27 1.16
C VAL A 343 1.13 -31.40 -0.35
N ALA A 344 1.73 -30.57 -1.21
CA ALA A 344 1.58 -30.67 -2.66
C ALA A 344 2.33 -31.86 -3.30
N ILE A 345 3.33 -32.42 -2.60
CA ILE A 345 4.22 -33.48 -3.09
C ILE A 345 3.86 -34.83 -2.45
N GLU A 346 3.78 -34.89 -1.12
CA GLU A 346 3.59 -36.12 -0.34
C GLU A 346 2.45 -35.98 0.71
N PRO A 347 1.19 -35.73 0.27
CA PRO A 347 0.07 -35.49 1.19
C PRO A 347 -0.19 -36.67 2.14
N ASN A 348 0.02 -37.90 1.67
CA ASN A 348 -0.20 -39.14 2.45
C ASN A 348 0.77 -39.27 3.63
N ALA A 349 1.99 -38.74 3.50
CA ALA A 349 2.96 -38.74 4.59
C ALA A 349 2.60 -37.66 5.64
N VAL A 350 2.25 -36.44 5.20
CA VAL A 350 1.90 -35.34 6.11
C VAL A 350 0.63 -35.65 6.91
N GLN A 351 -0.38 -36.30 6.31
CA GLN A 351 -1.62 -36.68 7.01
C GLN A 351 -1.41 -37.59 8.22
N ARG A 352 -0.28 -38.31 8.33
CA ARG A 352 0.07 -39.10 9.54
C ARG A 352 0.28 -38.22 10.77
N HIS A 353 0.73 -36.98 10.59
CA HIS A 353 1.00 -36.02 11.65
C HIS A 353 -0.17 -35.05 11.92
N ARG A 354 -1.33 -35.25 11.28
CA ARG A 354 -2.50 -34.35 11.38
C ARG A 354 -2.94 -34.04 12.82
N ASN A 355 -2.84 -35.01 13.73
CA ASN A 355 -3.28 -34.83 15.11
C ASN A 355 -2.40 -33.78 15.82
N THR A 356 -1.08 -33.89 15.69
CA THR A 356 -0.11 -32.92 16.23
C THR A 356 -0.23 -31.54 15.56
N ILE A 357 -0.61 -31.49 14.28
CA ILE A 357 -0.90 -30.23 13.56
C ILE A 357 -2.16 -29.55 14.14
N LEU A 358 -3.21 -30.32 14.45
CA LEU A 358 -4.41 -29.81 15.12
C LEU A 358 -4.15 -29.38 16.58
N GLU A 359 -3.25 -30.07 17.29
CA GLU A 359 -2.78 -29.64 18.62
C GLU A 359 -2.05 -28.28 18.53
N CYS A 360 -1.29 -28.02 17.47
CA CYS A 360 -0.64 -26.72 17.21
C CYS A 360 -1.63 -25.56 16.96
N LEU A 361 -2.92 -25.82 16.68
CA LEU A 361 -3.95 -24.76 16.65
C LEU A 361 -4.24 -24.19 18.05
N ARG A 362 -3.85 -24.91 19.12
CA ARG A 362 -4.03 -24.51 20.53
C ARG A 362 -2.72 -24.06 21.19
N ASP A 363 -1.66 -23.84 20.39
CA ASP A 363 -0.38 -23.32 20.85
C ASP A 363 -0.51 -21.85 21.33
N PRO A 364 0.15 -21.41 22.41
CA PRO A 364 0.14 -20.00 22.83
C PRO A 364 0.66 -19.02 21.75
N ASP A 365 1.53 -19.46 20.84
CA ASP A 365 2.14 -18.60 19.83
C ASP A 365 1.20 -18.36 18.63
N ILE A 366 0.85 -17.09 18.40
CA ILE A 366 0.02 -16.62 17.27
C ILE A 366 0.62 -17.05 15.91
N SER A 367 1.95 -17.10 15.81
CA SER A 367 2.68 -17.46 14.58
C SER A 367 2.55 -18.95 14.28
N ILE A 368 2.64 -19.80 15.32
CA ILE A 368 2.43 -21.24 15.22
C ILE A 368 0.98 -21.53 14.87
N ARG A 369 0.02 -20.92 15.58
CA ARG A 369 -1.41 -21.07 15.28
C ARG A 369 -1.75 -20.68 13.85
N ARG A 370 -1.15 -19.60 13.31
CA ARG A 370 -1.36 -19.18 11.92
C ARG A 370 -0.88 -20.22 10.90
N ARG A 371 0.33 -20.75 11.06
CA ARG A 371 0.88 -21.80 10.15
C ARG A 371 0.18 -23.15 10.33
N ALA A 372 -0.21 -23.50 11.55
CA ALA A 372 -1.00 -24.71 11.83
C ALA A 372 -2.40 -24.62 11.18
N LEU A 373 -3.02 -23.43 11.18
CA LEU A 373 -4.30 -23.16 10.53
C LEU A 373 -4.20 -23.25 9.01
N GLU A 374 -3.22 -22.59 8.41
CA GLU A 374 -2.91 -22.65 6.98
C GLU A 374 -2.66 -24.10 6.52
N LEU A 375 -1.82 -24.85 7.25
CA LEU A 375 -1.55 -26.27 7.00
C LEU A 375 -2.82 -27.12 7.15
N SER A 376 -3.64 -26.86 8.18
CA SER A 376 -4.90 -27.57 8.41
C SER A 376 -5.90 -27.38 7.26
N PHE A 377 -5.93 -26.22 6.60
CA PHE A 377 -6.73 -26.00 5.41
C PHE A 377 -6.16 -26.71 4.16
N THR A 378 -4.83 -26.69 3.95
CA THR A 378 -4.22 -27.42 2.81
C THR A 378 -4.37 -28.94 2.92
N LEU A 379 -4.57 -29.48 4.13
CA LEU A 379 -4.79 -30.90 4.40
C LEU A 379 -6.24 -31.37 4.19
N ILE A 380 -7.18 -30.49 3.81
CA ILE A 380 -8.58 -30.86 3.61
C ILE A 380 -8.77 -31.63 2.30
N ASN A 381 -9.24 -32.87 2.43
CA ASN A 381 -9.69 -33.76 1.36
C ASN A 381 -11.14 -34.19 1.60
N GLU A 382 -11.82 -34.67 0.56
CA GLU A 382 -13.20 -35.20 0.60
C GLU A 382 -13.43 -36.25 1.71
N SER A 383 -12.42 -37.05 2.04
CA SER A 383 -12.49 -38.09 3.08
C SER A 383 -12.36 -37.57 4.51
N ASN A 384 -11.76 -36.40 4.73
CA ASN A 384 -11.44 -35.87 6.07
C ASN A 384 -12.17 -34.57 6.43
N VAL A 385 -12.78 -33.89 5.45
CA VAL A 385 -13.48 -32.60 5.59
C VAL A 385 -14.46 -32.55 6.77
N ARG A 386 -15.27 -33.59 6.98
CA ARG A 386 -16.25 -33.68 8.09
C ARG A 386 -15.62 -33.63 9.49
N VAL A 387 -14.36 -34.03 9.62
CA VAL A 387 -13.61 -34.04 10.88
C VAL A 387 -12.83 -32.73 11.04
N LEU A 388 -12.08 -32.32 10.00
CA LEU A 388 -11.28 -31.10 10.06
C LEU A 388 -12.15 -29.84 10.23
N ILE A 389 -13.25 -29.72 9.49
CA ILE A 389 -14.17 -28.58 9.63
C ILE A 389 -14.84 -28.54 11.02
N ARG A 390 -15.04 -29.69 11.67
CA ARG A 390 -15.56 -29.73 13.05
C ARG A 390 -14.57 -29.14 14.05
N GLU A 391 -13.30 -29.54 13.99
CA GLU A 391 -12.25 -28.98 14.86
C GLU A 391 -11.98 -27.50 14.54
N LEU A 392 -12.03 -27.11 13.27
CA LEU A 392 -11.88 -25.71 12.84
C LEU A 392 -13.04 -24.81 13.30
N LEU A 393 -14.28 -25.32 13.33
CA LEU A 393 -15.42 -24.61 13.91
C LEU A 393 -15.33 -24.52 15.45
N ALA A 394 -14.84 -25.57 16.12
CA ALA A 394 -14.58 -25.53 17.55
C ALA A 394 -13.45 -24.54 17.91
N PHE A 395 -12.43 -24.41 17.04
CA PHE A 395 -11.40 -23.38 17.17
C PHE A 395 -11.95 -21.97 16.90
N LEU A 396 -12.84 -21.79 15.90
CA LEU A 396 -13.43 -20.49 15.54
C LEU A 396 -14.15 -19.82 16.71
N GLU A 397 -14.77 -20.61 17.58
CA GLU A 397 -15.49 -20.17 18.79
C GLU A 397 -14.56 -19.56 19.86
N VAL A 398 -13.30 -20.03 19.93
CA VAL A 398 -12.29 -19.62 20.93
C VAL A 398 -11.19 -18.71 20.32
N ALA A 399 -11.08 -18.65 19.00
CA ALA A 399 -10.01 -17.95 18.30
C ALA A 399 -10.04 -16.42 18.50
N ASP A 400 -8.86 -15.80 18.43
CA ASP A 400 -8.71 -14.35 18.42
C ASP A 400 -9.35 -13.74 17.17
N ASN A 401 -9.85 -12.52 17.29
CA ASN A 401 -10.61 -11.84 16.22
C ASN A 401 -9.82 -11.63 14.91
N GLU A 402 -8.47 -11.62 14.98
CA GLU A 402 -7.61 -11.53 13.79
C GLU A 402 -7.68 -12.80 12.90
N PHE A 403 -7.91 -13.98 13.49
CA PHE A 403 -8.02 -15.22 12.72
C PHE A 403 -9.37 -15.38 12.05
N LYS A 404 -10.45 -14.84 12.65
CA LYS A 404 -11.84 -15.09 12.22
C LYS A 404 -12.09 -14.77 10.74
N PRO A 405 -11.70 -13.62 10.16
CA PRO A 405 -11.91 -13.33 8.74
C PRO A 405 -11.25 -14.31 7.77
N THR A 406 -10.08 -14.83 8.15
CA THR A 406 -9.35 -15.82 7.34
C THR A 406 -9.98 -17.20 7.50
N MET A 407 -10.36 -17.57 8.72
CA MET A 407 -11.02 -18.84 9.03
C MET A 407 -12.39 -18.97 8.34
N THR A 408 -13.27 -17.96 8.45
CA THR A 408 -14.60 -18.00 7.83
C THR A 408 -14.49 -18.13 6.30
N SER A 409 -13.56 -17.40 5.68
CA SER A 409 -13.29 -17.46 4.25
C SER A 409 -12.79 -18.84 3.81
N GLN A 410 -11.84 -19.43 4.53
CA GLN A 410 -11.27 -20.74 4.16
C GLN A 410 -12.18 -21.92 4.49
N ILE A 411 -12.98 -21.85 5.58
CA ILE A 411 -14.04 -22.82 5.87
C ILE A 411 -15.09 -22.80 4.76
N GLY A 412 -15.50 -21.61 4.29
CA GLY A 412 -16.44 -21.47 3.17
C GLY A 412 -15.89 -22.07 1.87
N ILE A 413 -14.65 -21.73 1.48
CA ILE A 413 -14.00 -22.29 0.28
C ILE A 413 -13.85 -23.82 0.38
N ALA A 414 -13.49 -24.35 1.54
CA ALA A 414 -13.38 -25.79 1.76
C ALA A 414 -14.74 -26.51 1.69
N ALA A 415 -15.82 -25.88 2.19
CA ALA A 415 -17.18 -26.42 2.10
C ALA A 415 -17.72 -26.34 0.66
N ASP A 416 -17.53 -25.22 -0.05
CA ASP A 416 -17.89 -25.05 -1.46
C ASP A 416 -17.23 -26.10 -2.38
N LYS A 417 -16.01 -26.52 -2.05
CA LYS A 417 -15.22 -27.48 -2.83
C LYS A 417 -15.44 -28.94 -2.44
N PHE A 418 -15.57 -29.25 -1.15
CA PHE A 418 -15.50 -30.63 -0.63
C PHE A 418 -16.74 -31.09 0.15
N ALA A 419 -17.85 -30.34 0.15
CA ALA A 419 -19.07 -30.73 0.86
C ALA A 419 -19.65 -32.10 0.38
N PRO A 420 -19.77 -33.11 1.27
CA PRO A 420 -20.25 -34.45 0.88
C PRO A 420 -21.77 -34.53 0.67
N ASN A 421 -22.54 -33.55 1.13
CA ASN A 421 -23.93 -33.31 0.71
C ASN A 421 -24.33 -31.84 0.93
N LYS A 422 -25.42 -31.40 0.28
CA LYS A 422 -25.86 -30.00 0.32
C LYS A 422 -26.42 -29.55 1.69
N ARG A 423 -27.08 -30.45 2.45
CA ARG A 423 -27.58 -30.16 3.81
C ARG A 423 -26.43 -29.83 4.77
N TRP A 424 -25.40 -30.69 4.83
CA TRP A 424 -24.19 -30.43 5.63
C TRP A 424 -23.48 -29.14 5.23
N HIS A 425 -23.50 -28.76 3.94
CA HIS A 425 -22.95 -27.48 3.50
C HIS A 425 -23.75 -26.29 4.07
N VAL A 426 -25.07 -26.31 3.96
CA VAL A 426 -25.96 -25.30 4.57
C VAL A 426 -25.76 -25.22 6.08
N ASP A 427 -25.73 -26.37 6.78
CA ASP A 427 -25.52 -26.44 8.23
C ASP A 427 -24.15 -25.88 8.65
N THR A 428 -23.10 -26.18 7.88
CA THR A 428 -21.73 -25.68 8.12
C THR A 428 -21.68 -24.16 7.96
N MET A 429 -22.23 -23.62 6.88
CA MET A 429 -22.24 -22.18 6.63
C MET A 429 -23.12 -21.42 7.63
N LEU A 430 -24.24 -22.01 8.06
CA LEU A 430 -25.06 -21.47 9.15
C LEU A 430 -24.28 -21.44 10.48
N ARG A 431 -23.47 -22.46 10.79
CA ARG A 431 -22.62 -22.45 12.00
C ARG A 431 -21.50 -21.40 11.90
N VAL A 432 -20.96 -21.13 10.71
CA VAL A 432 -20.03 -20.02 10.47
C VAL A 432 -20.70 -18.66 10.73
N LEU A 433 -21.88 -18.42 10.12
CA LEU A 433 -22.63 -17.17 10.26
C LEU A 433 -23.07 -16.88 11.70
N THR A 434 -23.42 -17.92 12.48
CA THR A 434 -23.80 -17.79 13.89
C THR A 434 -22.64 -17.62 14.87
N LEU A 435 -21.43 -18.11 14.53
CA LEU A 435 -20.24 -17.93 15.39
C LEU A 435 -19.44 -16.66 15.10
N ALA A 436 -19.41 -16.22 13.85
CA ALA A 436 -18.47 -15.20 13.39
C ALA A 436 -19.03 -14.34 12.24
N GLY A 437 -20.35 -14.11 12.20
CA GLY A 437 -21.03 -13.35 11.14
C GLY A 437 -20.43 -11.96 10.89
N ASN A 438 -20.00 -11.25 11.93
CA ASN A 438 -19.31 -9.94 11.82
C ASN A 438 -17.90 -10.00 11.21
N TYR A 439 -17.39 -11.20 10.93
CA TYR A 439 -16.10 -11.47 10.29
C TYR A 439 -16.25 -12.28 8.99
N VAL A 440 -17.47 -12.49 8.49
CA VAL A 440 -17.71 -13.15 7.20
C VAL A 440 -17.57 -12.11 6.08
N LYS A 441 -16.77 -12.41 5.06
CA LYS A 441 -16.64 -11.55 3.88
C LYS A 441 -17.87 -11.72 2.97
N GLU A 442 -18.32 -10.64 2.35
CA GLU A 442 -19.49 -10.60 1.48
C GLU A 442 -19.55 -11.70 0.38
N PRO A 443 -18.45 -12.07 -0.32
CA PRO A 443 -18.50 -13.17 -1.30
C PRO A 443 -18.90 -14.52 -0.71
N ILE A 444 -18.58 -14.78 0.56
CA ILE A 444 -18.95 -16.00 1.29
C ILE A 444 -20.46 -15.99 1.60
N MET A 445 -21.00 -14.82 1.99
CA MET A 445 -22.45 -14.64 2.18
C MET A 445 -23.20 -14.80 0.85
N SER A 446 -22.69 -14.22 -0.24
CA SER A 446 -23.23 -14.38 -1.60
C SER A 446 -23.22 -15.84 -2.06
N SER A 447 -22.15 -16.60 -1.75
CA SER A 447 -22.11 -18.04 -2.02
C SER A 447 -23.16 -18.81 -1.22
N PHE A 448 -23.36 -18.48 0.07
CA PHE A 448 -24.41 -19.10 0.90
C PHE A 448 -25.83 -18.78 0.43
N ILE A 449 -26.12 -17.52 0.09
CA ILE A 449 -27.42 -17.11 -0.49
C ILE A 449 -27.68 -17.87 -1.79
N ARG A 450 -26.66 -17.99 -2.66
CA ARG A 450 -26.73 -18.76 -3.92
C ARG A 450 -26.92 -20.26 -3.69
N LEU A 451 -26.30 -20.84 -2.66
CA LEU A 451 -26.48 -22.24 -2.28
C LEU A 451 -27.94 -22.52 -1.91
N VAL A 452 -28.58 -21.65 -1.12
CA VAL A 452 -30.00 -21.77 -0.76
C VAL A 452 -30.90 -21.52 -1.98
N ALA A 453 -30.60 -20.50 -2.80
CA ALA A 453 -31.37 -20.19 -4.00
C ALA A 453 -31.37 -21.34 -5.03
N THR A 454 -30.27 -22.09 -5.14
CA THR A 454 -30.11 -23.22 -6.08
C THR A 454 -30.56 -24.57 -5.53
N THR A 455 -30.97 -24.68 -4.26
CA THR A 455 -31.40 -25.96 -3.63
C THR A 455 -32.84 -25.90 -3.09
N PRO A 456 -33.87 -25.96 -3.97
CA PRO A 456 -35.27 -25.75 -3.57
C PRO A 456 -35.75 -26.71 -2.47
N GLU A 457 -35.31 -27.96 -2.48
CA GLU A 457 -35.61 -28.98 -1.46
C GLU A 457 -35.19 -28.58 -0.04
N LEU A 458 -34.19 -27.71 0.10
CA LEU A 458 -33.61 -27.28 1.37
C LEU A 458 -34.00 -25.85 1.76
N GLN A 459 -34.74 -25.11 0.93
CA GLN A 459 -35.10 -23.70 1.21
C GLN A 459 -35.90 -23.56 2.51
N THR A 460 -36.99 -24.31 2.69
CA THR A 460 -37.81 -24.26 3.92
C THR A 460 -36.99 -24.60 5.17
N TYR A 461 -36.11 -25.60 5.11
CA TYR A 461 -35.21 -26.00 6.18
C TYR A 461 -34.21 -24.89 6.54
N ALA A 462 -33.54 -24.33 5.54
CA ALA A 462 -32.56 -23.26 5.71
C ALA A 462 -33.22 -22.00 6.32
N VAL A 463 -34.41 -21.64 5.85
CA VAL A 463 -35.16 -20.47 6.31
C VAL A 463 -35.68 -20.67 7.74
N GLN A 464 -36.18 -21.87 8.09
CA GLN A 464 -36.55 -22.20 9.47
C GLN A 464 -35.33 -22.09 10.43
N LYS A 465 -34.18 -22.68 10.07
CA LYS A 465 -32.98 -22.59 10.91
C LYS A 465 -32.38 -21.18 10.94
N LEU A 466 -32.47 -20.38 9.88
CA LEU A 466 -32.09 -18.96 9.90
C LEU A 466 -32.99 -18.15 10.85
N TYR A 467 -34.32 -18.30 10.77
CA TYR A 467 -35.27 -17.64 11.67
C TYR A 467 -35.01 -17.98 13.15
N ILE A 468 -34.79 -19.27 13.46
CA ILE A 468 -34.52 -19.73 14.83
C ILE A 468 -33.21 -19.15 15.38
N ASN A 469 -32.18 -18.98 14.55
CA ASN A 469 -30.90 -18.41 15.01
C ASN A 469 -30.94 -16.89 15.09
N LEU A 470 -31.58 -16.20 14.14
CA LEU A 470 -31.77 -14.75 14.18
C LEU A 470 -32.66 -14.32 15.36
N LYS A 471 -33.59 -15.17 15.81
CA LYS A 471 -34.38 -14.98 17.04
C LYS A 471 -33.60 -15.28 18.33
N LYS A 472 -32.40 -15.89 18.26
CA LYS A 472 -31.48 -16.10 19.40
C LYS A 472 -30.43 -15.01 19.51
N ASP A 473 -29.86 -14.57 18.38
CA ASP A 473 -28.80 -13.56 18.32
C ASP A 473 -28.99 -12.65 17.09
N ILE A 474 -29.09 -11.35 17.34
CA ILE A 474 -29.18 -10.28 16.33
C ILE A 474 -27.88 -9.47 16.20
N THR A 475 -26.83 -9.82 16.96
CA THR A 475 -25.55 -9.09 16.96
C THR A 475 -24.64 -9.44 15.79
N GLN A 476 -25.01 -10.44 14.99
CA GLN A 476 -24.28 -10.92 13.82
C GLN A 476 -24.87 -10.34 12.52
N GLU A 477 -24.12 -9.46 11.85
CA GLU A 477 -24.53 -8.74 10.64
C GLU A 477 -24.80 -9.68 9.47
N SER A 478 -23.84 -10.51 9.07
CA SER A 478 -24.04 -11.45 7.94
C SER A 478 -25.15 -12.49 8.18
N LEU A 479 -25.43 -12.84 9.45
CA LEU A 479 -26.57 -13.69 9.81
C LEU A 479 -27.90 -12.93 9.61
N THR A 480 -27.92 -11.65 9.98
CA THR A 480 -29.07 -10.75 9.81
C THR A 480 -29.37 -10.50 8.32
N GLN A 481 -28.34 -10.21 7.52
CA GLN A 481 -28.45 -9.99 6.07
C GLN A 481 -28.92 -11.27 5.33
N ALA A 482 -28.26 -12.41 5.56
CA ALA A 482 -28.66 -13.68 4.96
C ALA A 482 -30.06 -14.14 5.44
N GLY A 483 -30.38 -13.92 6.72
CA GLY A 483 -31.70 -14.19 7.31
C GLY A 483 -32.80 -13.32 6.69
N ALA A 484 -32.59 -12.01 6.58
CA ALA A 484 -33.53 -11.08 5.97
C ALA A 484 -33.83 -11.44 4.51
N TRP A 485 -32.78 -11.69 3.70
CA TRP A 485 -32.95 -12.10 2.31
C TRP A 485 -33.76 -13.41 2.18
N CYS A 486 -33.39 -14.44 2.96
CA CYS A 486 -34.09 -15.72 2.94
C CYS A 486 -35.54 -15.65 3.42
N ILE A 487 -35.83 -14.83 4.44
CA ILE A 487 -37.20 -14.62 4.95
C ILE A 487 -38.04 -13.82 3.92
N GLY A 488 -37.45 -12.85 3.22
CA GLY A 488 -38.11 -12.12 2.15
C GLY A 488 -38.46 -13.00 0.94
N GLU A 489 -37.54 -13.85 0.49
CA GLU A 489 -37.75 -14.73 -0.69
C GLU A 489 -38.56 -15.99 -0.41
N TYR A 490 -38.57 -16.49 0.83
CA TYR A 490 -39.18 -17.79 1.18
C TYR A 490 -40.10 -17.73 2.39
N GLY A 491 -40.59 -16.55 2.78
CA GLY A 491 -41.58 -16.37 3.85
C GLY A 491 -42.85 -17.21 3.63
N ASP A 492 -43.27 -17.40 2.38
CA ASP A 492 -44.39 -18.28 2.02
C ASP A 492 -44.14 -19.76 2.33
N ALA A 493 -42.87 -20.21 2.29
CA ALA A 493 -42.48 -21.56 2.67
C ALA A 493 -42.35 -21.72 4.20
N LEU A 494 -41.80 -20.69 4.88
CA LEU A 494 -41.69 -20.65 6.34
C LEU A 494 -43.05 -20.73 7.03
N LEU A 495 -44.05 -20.01 6.51
CA LEU A 495 -45.41 -19.94 7.06
C LEU A 495 -46.26 -21.18 6.79
N ARG A 496 -45.94 -21.98 5.76
CA ARG A 496 -46.64 -23.26 5.48
C ARG A 496 -46.21 -24.38 6.43
N GLY A 497 -45.00 -24.30 6.98
CA GLY A 497 -44.40 -25.35 7.80
C GLY A 497 -43.89 -26.52 6.95
N GLY A 498 -42.64 -26.94 7.18
CA GLY A 498 -42.11 -28.20 6.67
C GLY A 498 -42.28 -29.32 7.69
N GLN A 499 -42.67 -30.52 7.25
CA GLN A 499 -42.47 -31.75 8.02
C GLN A 499 -40.99 -32.17 7.88
N TYR A 500 -40.29 -32.31 9.01
CA TYR A 500 -38.88 -32.66 9.06
C TYR A 500 -38.59 -33.69 10.17
N GLU A 501 -37.56 -34.51 9.95
CA GLU A 501 -37.14 -35.60 10.86
C GLU A 501 -36.54 -35.12 12.19
N GLU A 502 -36.14 -33.85 12.26
CA GLU A 502 -35.69 -33.19 13.50
C GLU A 502 -36.92 -32.54 14.20
N GLU A 503 -37.55 -33.23 15.15
CA GLU A 503 -38.78 -32.78 15.85
C GLU A 503 -38.66 -31.36 16.47
N GLU A 504 -37.44 -30.93 16.84
CA GLU A 504 -37.16 -29.62 17.43
C GLU A 504 -37.45 -28.43 16.48
N LEU A 505 -37.57 -28.67 15.17
CA LEU A 505 -37.78 -27.63 14.15
C LEU A 505 -39.24 -27.24 13.91
N VAL A 506 -40.21 -28.06 14.35
CA VAL A 506 -41.63 -27.86 14.03
C VAL A 506 -42.28 -26.85 15.01
N ARG A 507 -41.79 -25.61 14.97
CA ARG A 507 -42.48 -24.45 15.55
C ARG A 507 -43.21 -23.69 14.46
N GLU A 508 -44.54 -23.65 14.55
CA GLU A 508 -45.38 -22.83 13.67
C GLU A 508 -45.01 -21.34 13.83
N VAL A 509 -44.49 -20.72 12.77
CA VAL A 509 -44.15 -19.30 12.77
C VAL A 509 -45.36 -18.50 12.34
N LYS A 510 -45.79 -17.54 13.17
CA LYS A 510 -46.93 -16.67 12.88
C LYS A 510 -46.50 -15.42 12.11
N GLN A 511 -47.39 -14.91 11.25
CA GLN A 511 -47.12 -13.75 10.39
C GLN A 511 -46.67 -12.50 11.17
N HIS A 512 -47.21 -12.27 12.37
CA HIS A 512 -46.81 -11.15 13.22
C HIS A 512 -45.37 -11.30 13.76
N GLU A 513 -44.91 -12.53 14.09
CA GLU A 513 -43.58 -12.73 14.71
C GLU A 513 -42.43 -12.35 13.77
N LEU A 514 -42.63 -12.47 12.46
CA LEU A 514 -41.67 -12.04 11.44
C LEU A 514 -41.49 -10.52 11.44
N ILE A 515 -42.60 -9.79 11.57
CA ILE A 515 -42.59 -8.33 11.64
C ILE A 515 -42.11 -7.86 13.02
N ASP A 516 -42.46 -8.57 14.10
CA ASP A 516 -41.92 -8.32 15.44
C ASP A 516 -40.38 -8.47 15.45
N LEU A 517 -39.84 -9.51 14.78
CA LEU A 517 -38.39 -9.73 14.66
C LEU A 517 -37.70 -8.62 13.87
N PHE A 518 -38.18 -8.29 12.67
CA PHE A 518 -37.59 -7.18 11.89
C PHE A 518 -37.74 -5.82 12.58
N THR A 519 -38.88 -5.56 13.25
CA THR A 519 -39.05 -4.35 14.09
C THR A 519 -38.03 -4.32 15.22
N THR A 520 -37.75 -5.46 15.87
CA THR A 520 -36.76 -5.56 16.95
C THR A 520 -35.34 -5.28 16.45
N ILE A 521 -34.99 -5.79 15.27
CA ILE A 521 -33.66 -5.56 14.66
C ILE A 521 -33.50 -4.09 14.25
N LEU A 522 -34.47 -3.51 13.54
CA LEU A 522 -34.44 -2.12 13.08
C LEU A 522 -34.38 -1.09 14.23
N ASN A 523 -34.97 -1.40 15.39
CA ASN A 523 -34.89 -0.55 16.59
C ASN A 523 -33.66 -0.86 17.47
N SER A 524 -32.73 -1.70 17.02
CA SER A 524 -31.52 -2.06 17.77
C SER A 524 -30.31 -1.26 17.30
N ASN A 525 -29.38 -1.00 18.23
CA ASN A 525 -28.07 -0.39 17.92
C ASN A 525 -27.15 -1.30 17.08
N HIS A 526 -27.62 -2.47 16.63
CA HIS A 526 -26.91 -3.40 15.76
C HIS A 526 -27.38 -3.34 14.30
N ALA A 527 -28.42 -2.54 13.99
CA ALA A 527 -28.84 -2.28 12.62
C ALA A 527 -27.80 -1.42 11.88
N THR A 528 -26.98 -2.04 11.05
CA THR A 528 -26.14 -1.33 10.07
C THR A 528 -26.99 -0.80 8.90
N GLN A 529 -26.44 0.13 8.11
CA GLN A 529 -27.04 0.64 6.86
C GLN A 529 -27.45 -0.54 5.95
N VAL A 530 -26.49 -1.42 5.63
CA VAL A 530 -26.69 -2.62 4.81
C VAL A 530 -27.67 -3.63 5.43
N SER A 531 -27.70 -3.77 6.76
CA SER A 531 -28.74 -4.61 7.40
C SER A 531 -30.14 -4.01 7.25
N THR A 532 -30.27 -2.68 7.39
CA THR A 532 -31.52 -1.92 7.24
C THR A 532 -32.04 -2.01 5.81
N GLU A 533 -31.18 -1.77 4.83
CA GLU A 533 -31.39 -1.99 3.39
C GLU A 533 -31.97 -3.38 3.06
N TYR A 534 -31.35 -4.44 3.58
CA TYR A 534 -31.78 -5.83 3.37
C TYR A 534 -33.14 -6.09 4.01
N ILE A 535 -33.39 -5.54 5.21
CA ILE A 535 -34.67 -5.69 5.92
C ILE A 535 -35.79 -4.90 5.22
N VAL A 536 -35.54 -3.69 4.74
CA VAL A 536 -36.50 -2.88 3.95
C VAL A 536 -36.90 -3.61 2.67
N THR A 537 -35.94 -4.24 1.99
CA THR A 537 -36.18 -5.12 0.82
C THR A 537 -36.93 -6.40 1.17
N ALA A 538 -36.65 -7.01 2.33
CA ALA A 538 -37.38 -8.19 2.81
C ALA A 538 -38.83 -7.85 3.19
N LEU A 539 -39.05 -6.71 3.85
CA LEU A 539 -40.36 -6.19 4.25
C LEU A 539 -41.26 -5.96 3.04
N VAL A 540 -40.79 -5.30 1.97
CA VAL A 540 -41.62 -5.12 0.77
C VAL A 540 -41.93 -6.46 0.09
N LYS A 541 -40.99 -7.41 0.02
CA LYS A 541 -41.24 -8.76 -0.52
C LYS A 541 -42.28 -9.53 0.29
N LEU A 542 -42.26 -9.43 1.62
CA LEU A 542 -43.30 -10.03 2.47
C LEU A 542 -44.71 -9.52 2.15
N THR A 543 -44.90 -8.33 1.56
CA THR A 543 -46.24 -7.83 1.18
C THR A 543 -46.96 -8.67 0.12
N THR A 544 -46.24 -9.51 -0.64
CA THR A 544 -46.84 -10.44 -1.62
C THR A 544 -46.90 -11.88 -1.11
N ARG A 545 -46.30 -12.17 0.06
CA ARG A 545 -46.24 -13.51 0.67
C ARG A 545 -47.11 -13.65 1.92
N LEU A 546 -47.39 -12.55 2.61
CA LEU A 546 -48.35 -12.48 3.73
C LEU A 546 -49.79 -12.34 3.22
N SER A 547 -50.76 -12.64 4.08
CA SER A 547 -52.19 -12.59 3.74
C SER A 547 -53.06 -11.91 4.80
N ASP A 548 -52.50 -11.60 5.97
CA ASP A 548 -53.17 -10.81 7.00
C ASP A 548 -53.07 -9.29 6.67
N PRO A 549 -54.19 -8.59 6.39
CA PRO A 549 -54.14 -7.15 6.12
C PRO A 549 -53.61 -6.33 7.32
N ALA A 550 -53.79 -6.79 8.56
CA ALA A 550 -53.26 -6.08 9.73
C ALA A 550 -51.72 -6.12 9.79
N GLN A 551 -51.09 -7.14 9.21
CA GLN A 551 -49.64 -7.21 9.03
C GLN A 551 -49.18 -6.33 7.85
N LEU A 552 -49.94 -6.25 6.75
CA LEU A 552 -49.62 -5.38 5.62
C LEU A 552 -49.62 -3.88 6.03
N ASP A 553 -50.64 -3.45 6.77
CA ASP A 553 -50.72 -2.09 7.34
C ASP A 553 -49.59 -1.77 8.33
N ARG A 554 -48.98 -2.80 8.94
CA ARG A 554 -47.85 -2.66 9.86
C ARG A 554 -46.53 -2.55 9.12
N ILE A 555 -46.33 -3.34 8.05
CA ILE A 555 -45.19 -3.20 7.14
C ILE A 555 -45.19 -1.81 6.49
N ARG A 556 -46.35 -1.35 6.01
CA ARG A 556 -46.51 -0.01 5.43
C ARG A 556 -46.03 1.08 6.38
N ARG A 557 -46.46 1.06 7.65
CA ARG A 557 -46.05 2.03 8.68
C ARG A 557 -44.55 2.00 8.99
N LEU A 558 -43.92 0.83 8.94
CA LEU A 558 -42.46 0.72 9.11
C LEU A 558 -41.73 1.39 7.93
N LEU A 559 -42.18 1.16 6.70
CA LEU A 559 -41.61 1.80 5.51
C LEU A 559 -41.83 3.32 5.50
N GLU A 560 -43.00 3.80 5.91
CA GLU A 560 -43.32 5.22 6.06
C GLU A 560 -42.38 5.93 7.05
N VAL A 561 -41.93 5.27 8.14
CA VAL A 561 -40.94 5.82 9.08
C VAL A 561 -39.54 5.97 8.46
N HIS A 562 -39.14 5.07 7.55
CA HIS A 562 -37.82 5.12 6.91
C HIS A 562 -37.73 6.13 5.74
N GLN A 563 -38.84 6.75 5.31
CA GLN A 563 -38.82 7.81 4.29
C GLN A 563 -38.02 9.05 4.72
N THR A 564 -37.91 9.32 6.03
CA THR A 564 -37.09 10.41 6.58
C THR A 564 -35.77 9.90 7.15
N SER A 565 -35.22 8.82 6.59
CA SER A 565 -33.83 8.40 6.85
C SER A 565 -32.85 9.49 6.41
N LEU A 566 -31.68 9.53 7.06
CA LEU A 566 -30.53 10.33 6.61
C LEU A 566 -29.68 9.60 5.56
N ASP A 567 -29.81 8.27 5.49
CA ASP A 567 -29.20 7.43 4.46
C ASP A 567 -30.06 7.45 3.19
N VAL A 568 -29.43 7.75 2.05
CA VAL A 568 -30.06 7.93 0.75
C VAL A 568 -30.61 6.62 0.20
N GLU A 569 -29.92 5.49 0.39
CA GLU A 569 -30.38 4.19 -0.13
C GLU A 569 -31.62 3.68 0.64
N VAL A 570 -31.60 3.71 1.98
CA VAL A 570 -32.80 3.39 2.77
C VAL A 570 -33.94 4.37 2.50
N GLN A 571 -33.66 5.67 2.34
CA GLN A 571 -34.69 6.67 1.99
C GLN A 571 -35.32 6.36 0.62
N GLN A 572 -34.49 6.17 -0.42
CA GLN A 572 -34.96 5.91 -1.79
C GLN A 572 -35.82 4.64 -1.83
N ARG A 573 -35.33 3.53 -1.25
CA ARG A 573 -36.07 2.27 -1.17
C ARG A 573 -37.36 2.41 -0.36
N ALA A 574 -37.35 3.12 0.77
CA ALA A 574 -38.55 3.35 1.57
C ALA A 574 -39.62 4.16 0.82
N VAL A 575 -39.22 5.20 0.08
CA VAL A 575 -40.13 6.03 -0.74
C VAL A 575 -40.67 5.23 -1.94
N GLU A 576 -39.81 4.55 -2.70
CA GLU A 576 -40.23 3.69 -3.83
C GLU A 576 -41.17 2.57 -3.38
N TYR A 577 -40.82 1.85 -2.31
CA TYR A 577 -41.62 0.74 -1.82
C TYR A 577 -42.94 1.22 -1.22
N THR A 578 -43.00 2.41 -0.60
CA THR A 578 -44.28 2.99 -0.18
C THR A 578 -45.14 3.38 -1.38
N ASN A 579 -44.56 3.99 -2.42
CA ASN A 579 -45.27 4.32 -3.65
C ASN A 579 -45.81 3.05 -4.35
N LEU A 580 -45.10 1.93 -4.29
CA LEU A 580 -45.52 0.64 -4.85
C LEU A 580 -46.79 0.06 -4.16
N PHE A 581 -47.15 0.49 -2.94
CA PHE A 581 -48.46 0.13 -2.35
C PHE A 581 -49.64 0.71 -3.12
N SER A 582 -49.47 1.78 -3.90
CA SER A 582 -50.55 2.33 -4.73
C SER A 582 -50.84 1.51 -6.00
N TYR A 583 -49.99 0.54 -6.33
CA TYR A 583 -50.06 -0.27 -7.55
C TYR A 583 -50.12 -1.79 -7.26
N ASP A 584 -51.11 -2.24 -6.49
CA ASP A 584 -51.29 -3.65 -6.07
C ASP A 584 -51.08 -4.68 -7.21
N GLN A 585 -51.64 -4.42 -8.40
CA GLN A 585 -51.55 -5.33 -9.56
C GLN A 585 -50.13 -5.42 -10.16
N ILE A 586 -49.30 -4.40 -9.96
CA ILE A 586 -47.91 -4.36 -10.43
C ILE A 586 -47.00 -4.95 -9.35
N ARG A 587 -47.28 -4.68 -8.07
CA ARG A 587 -46.51 -5.18 -6.91
C ARG A 587 -46.35 -6.69 -6.92
N SER A 588 -47.39 -7.45 -7.28
CA SER A 588 -47.34 -8.92 -7.36
C SER A 588 -46.41 -9.45 -8.45
N GLY A 589 -46.32 -8.77 -9.61
CA GLY A 589 -45.43 -9.16 -10.71
C GLY A 589 -43.98 -8.70 -10.51
N VAL A 590 -43.76 -7.54 -9.90
CA VAL A 590 -42.41 -7.01 -9.62
C VAL A 590 -41.71 -7.76 -8.47
N LEU A 591 -42.47 -8.36 -7.54
CA LEU A 591 -41.94 -9.05 -6.35
C LEU A 591 -42.14 -10.59 -6.41
N GLU A 592 -42.15 -11.14 -7.63
CA GLU A 592 -42.01 -12.58 -7.86
C GLU A 592 -40.63 -13.09 -7.36
N LYS A 593 -40.47 -14.41 -7.20
CA LYS A 593 -39.23 -15.01 -6.70
C LYS A 593 -38.09 -14.78 -7.70
N MET A 594 -36.98 -14.25 -7.21
CA MET A 594 -35.79 -14.00 -8.04
C MET A 594 -35.31 -15.30 -8.73
N PRO A 595 -34.96 -15.27 -10.03
CA PRO A 595 -34.41 -16.44 -10.71
C PRO A 595 -33.08 -16.86 -10.07
N PRO A 596 -32.79 -18.17 -9.96
CA PRO A 596 -31.56 -18.65 -9.34
C PRO A 596 -30.34 -18.13 -10.13
N PRO A 597 -29.40 -17.41 -9.49
CA PRO A 597 -28.30 -16.77 -10.20
C PRO A 597 -27.37 -17.82 -10.83
N GLN A 598 -26.99 -17.58 -12.08
CA GLN A 598 -26.21 -18.53 -12.88
C GLN A 598 -24.86 -18.84 -12.23
N ILE A 599 -24.49 -20.13 -12.20
CA ILE A 599 -23.19 -20.58 -11.71
C ILE A 599 -22.13 -20.33 -12.79
N LYS A 600 -21.73 -19.07 -12.99
CA LYS A 600 -20.47 -18.76 -13.67
C LYS A 600 -19.33 -19.33 -12.83
N GLU A 601 -18.41 -20.09 -13.43
CA GLU A 601 -17.29 -20.68 -12.67
C GLU A 601 -16.38 -19.60 -12.05
N GLU A 602 -16.25 -18.47 -12.76
CA GLU A 602 -15.64 -17.20 -12.33
C GLU A 602 -16.21 -16.63 -11.02
N SER A 603 -17.47 -16.94 -10.70
CA SER A 603 -18.22 -16.33 -9.60
C SER A 603 -18.21 -17.14 -8.29
N ARG A 604 -17.48 -18.27 -8.25
CA ARG A 604 -17.09 -18.89 -6.98
C ARG A 604 -16.21 -17.91 -6.20
N VAL A 605 -16.14 -18.07 -4.87
CA VAL A 605 -15.21 -17.25 -4.05
C VAL A 605 -13.74 -17.49 -4.42
N LEU A 606 -13.47 -18.57 -5.16
CA LEU A 606 -12.28 -18.76 -5.97
C LEU A 606 -12.41 -17.97 -7.29
N GLY A 607 -11.82 -16.77 -7.35
CA GLY A 607 -11.45 -16.17 -8.62
C GLY A 607 -10.57 -17.14 -9.42
N ALA A 608 -10.88 -17.31 -10.71
CA ALA A 608 -10.27 -18.26 -11.66
C ALA A 608 -9.55 -19.45 -11.00
N ALA A 609 -10.34 -20.41 -10.48
CA ALA A 609 -9.84 -21.59 -9.76
C ALA A 609 -8.60 -22.15 -10.45
N THR A 610 -7.45 -22.09 -9.76
CA THR A 610 -6.13 -22.33 -10.37
C THR A 610 -6.15 -23.63 -11.13
N THR A 611 -6.17 -23.53 -12.46
CA THR A 611 -6.02 -24.69 -13.33
C THR A 611 -4.71 -25.31 -12.93
N THR A 612 -4.77 -26.56 -12.45
CA THR A 612 -3.62 -27.44 -12.41
C THR A 612 -2.87 -27.24 -13.73
N LYS A 613 -1.58 -26.88 -13.68
CA LYS A 613 -0.72 -26.72 -14.87
C LYS A 613 -0.63 -28.09 -15.54
N LYS A 614 -1.65 -28.45 -16.32
CA LYS A 614 -1.79 -29.74 -17.01
C LYS A 614 -0.71 -29.82 -18.09
N ALA A 615 0.44 -30.37 -17.70
CA ALA A 615 1.39 -31.10 -18.53
C ALA A 615 1.33 -30.76 -20.03
N LYS A 616 1.67 -29.51 -20.37
CA LYS A 616 1.86 -29.03 -21.76
C LYS A 616 3.30 -28.61 -22.05
N ALA A 617 4.24 -29.18 -21.29
CA ALA A 617 5.68 -29.15 -21.51
C ALA A 617 6.27 -30.58 -21.50
N ALA A 618 5.50 -31.59 -21.93
CA ALA A 618 5.87 -33.00 -21.79
C ALA A 618 5.49 -33.90 -22.99
N ASN A 619 5.18 -33.34 -24.17
CA ASN A 619 5.15 -34.15 -25.40
C ASN A 619 5.24 -33.33 -26.71
N ARG A 620 6.46 -33.13 -27.24
CA ARG A 620 6.66 -33.02 -28.69
C ARG A 620 8.09 -33.35 -29.15
N LYS A 621 8.22 -34.57 -29.69
CA LYS A 621 9.26 -35.01 -30.66
C LYS A 621 10.71 -35.15 -30.15
N SER A 622 10.96 -36.30 -29.52
CA SER A 622 12.15 -37.08 -29.88
C SER A 622 12.13 -37.42 -31.39
N ARG A 623 13.30 -37.46 -32.05
CA ARG A 623 13.42 -37.73 -33.49
C ARG A 623 13.86 -39.18 -33.76
N VAL A 624 12.90 -40.11 -33.75
CA VAL A 624 13.12 -41.52 -34.09
C VAL A 624 13.47 -41.71 -35.57
N VAL A 625 14.37 -42.65 -35.87
CA VAL A 625 14.74 -43.09 -37.22
C VAL A 625 14.08 -44.45 -37.53
N LYS A 626 13.66 -44.63 -38.80
CA LYS A 626 12.98 -45.82 -39.37
C LYS A 626 13.86 -47.10 -39.38
N PRO A 627 13.35 -48.32 -39.71
CA PRO A 627 11.95 -48.81 -39.86
C PRO A 627 11.67 -49.97 -38.85
N THR A 628 10.89 -51.07 -39.02
CA THR A 628 10.10 -51.69 -40.13
C THR A 628 9.03 -52.67 -39.58
N GLU A 629 7.80 -52.59 -40.10
CA GLU A 629 6.84 -53.65 -40.52
C GLU A 629 6.47 -54.90 -39.67
N GLN A 630 5.26 -55.43 -39.97
CA GLN A 630 4.44 -56.44 -39.23
C GLN A 630 3.84 -55.90 -37.90
N ASP A 631 2.54 -56.04 -37.60
CA ASP A 631 1.39 -56.56 -38.37
C ASP A 631 0.15 -55.64 -38.19
N LEU A 632 -0.74 -55.62 -39.19
CA LEU A 632 -1.95 -54.78 -39.22
C LEU A 632 -3.13 -55.50 -39.89
N LEU A 633 -3.66 -56.53 -39.22
CA LEU A 633 -4.89 -57.23 -39.61
C LEU A 633 -5.83 -57.39 -38.40
N PHE A 634 -7.15 -57.37 -38.66
CA PHE A 634 -8.25 -57.55 -37.69
C PHE A 634 -8.48 -56.43 -36.66
N ASP A 635 -8.67 -55.20 -37.14
CA ASP A 635 -9.76 -54.36 -36.65
C ASP A 635 -10.78 -54.13 -37.78
N LEU A 636 -11.93 -54.81 -37.68
CA LEU A 636 -13.27 -54.48 -38.24
C LEU A 636 -14.18 -55.71 -38.10
N MET A 637 -15.21 -55.64 -37.24
CA MET A 637 -16.61 -55.91 -37.60
C MET A 637 -17.59 -55.94 -36.39
N ASP A 638 -18.67 -55.17 -36.57
CA ASP A 638 -20.03 -55.39 -36.06
C ASP A 638 -20.38 -55.22 -34.57
N THR A 639 -21.70 -55.26 -34.30
CA THR A 639 -22.39 -54.78 -33.09
C THR A 639 -23.30 -55.89 -32.47
N PRO A 640 -24.31 -55.65 -31.59
CA PRO A 640 -24.77 -56.62 -30.56
C PRO A 640 -25.88 -57.60 -31.09
N PRO A 641 -26.60 -58.44 -30.27
CA PRO A 641 -26.64 -58.57 -28.80
C PRO A 641 -26.76 -60.00 -28.18
N THR A 642 -26.71 -60.05 -26.84
CA THR A 642 -27.39 -61.01 -25.90
C THR A 642 -27.23 -62.54 -26.02
N THR A 643 -26.87 -63.20 -24.91
CA THR A 643 -27.76 -64.14 -24.18
C THR A 643 -27.28 -64.42 -22.74
N THR A 644 -28.21 -64.79 -21.85
CA THR A 644 -28.08 -65.04 -20.38
C THR A 644 -28.30 -66.54 -20.06
N PRO A 645 -28.31 -67.07 -18.80
CA PRO A 645 -28.23 -66.44 -17.46
C PRO A 645 -27.35 -67.16 -16.38
N ALA A 646 -27.17 -66.54 -15.20
CA ALA A 646 -27.47 -67.14 -13.86
C ALA A 646 -27.04 -66.25 -12.66
N ALA A 647 -27.86 -66.25 -11.60
CA ALA A 647 -27.59 -65.95 -10.17
C ALA A 647 -26.90 -64.63 -9.72
N GLY A 648 -27.50 -63.96 -8.72
CA GLY A 648 -26.85 -62.99 -7.82
C GLY A 648 -26.44 -63.64 -6.48
N GLY A 649 -25.99 -62.91 -5.45
CA GLY A 649 -25.93 -61.46 -5.29
C GLY A 649 -24.97 -61.02 -4.15
N ALA A 650 -25.07 -59.77 -3.71
CA ALA A 650 -24.00 -59.07 -2.97
C ALA A 650 -23.87 -59.38 -1.46
N SER A 651 -22.63 -59.42 -0.97
CA SER A 651 -22.20 -58.75 0.28
C SER A 651 -20.67 -58.77 0.42
N ASN A 652 -20.02 -57.60 0.57
CA ASN A 652 -18.59 -57.48 0.90
C ASN A 652 -18.41 -56.43 2.02
N THR A 653 -18.87 -56.77 3.22
CA THR A 653 -18.85 -55.91 4.41
C THR A 653 -18.13 -56.53 5.60
N ASP A 654 -17.50 -57.70 5.42
CA ASP A 654 -17.08 -58.57 6.53
C ASP A 654 -15.64 -59.10 6.39
N LEU A 655 -14.69 -58.17 6.20
CA LEU A 655 -13.24 -58.42 6.26
C LEU A 655 -12.51 -57.51 7.28
N LEU A 656 -13.28 -56.86 8.17
CA LEU A 656 -12.76 -56.08 9.30
C LEU A 656 -13.15 -56.66 10.66
N ALA A 657 -13.90 -57.78 10.69
CA ALA A 657 -14.22 -58.52 11.91
C ALA A 657 -13.03 -59.37 12.43
N ASP A 658 -12.11 -59.76 11.54
CA ASP A 658 -11.05 -60.77 11.81
C ASP A 658 -9.77 -60.21 12.47
N ILE A 659 -9.80 -58.97 12.98
CA ILE A 659 -8.65 -58.29 13.61
C ILE A 659 -8.96 -57.77 15.04
N LEU A 660 -10.19 -57.91 15.54
CA LEU A 660 -10.60 -57.34 16.85
C LEU A 660 -10.96 -58.39 17.93
N GLY A 661 -9.92 -59.09 18.40
CA GLY A 661 -9.94 -60.00 19.57
C GLY A 661 -10.30 -61.44 19.20
N GLY A 662 -9.58 -62.50 19.60
CA GLY A 662 -8.89 -62.81 20.87
C GLY A 662 -9.21 -64.30 21.17
N THR A 663 -8.61 -65.06 22.09
CA THR A 663 -7.59 -64.85 23.13
C THR A 663 -6.99 -66.22 23.50
N SER A 664 -5.77 -66.28 24.09
CA SER A 664 -5.36 -67.46 24.90
C SER A 664 -4.44 -67.06 26.08
N SER A 665 -4.56 -67.80 27.18
CA SER A 665 -3.97 -67.56 28.53
C SER A 665 -4.21 -68.83 29.40
N PRO A 666 -3.95 -68.90 30.73
CA PRO A 666 -3.23 -68.02 31.65
C PRO A 666 -1.84 -68.65 31.95
N PRO A 667 -1.47 -69.30 33.10
CA PRO A 667 -2.02 -69.41 34.48
C PRO A 667 -1.31 -68.46 35.48
N THR A 668 -1.50 -68.44 36.81
CA THR A 668 -2.64 -68.35 37.79
C THR A 668 -2.02 -67.69 39.07
N SER A 669 -2.53 -67.57 40.31
CA SER A 669 -3.72 -67.97 41.12
C SER A 669 -3.86 -66.93 42.29
N THR A 670 -4.75 -66.94 43.30
CA THR A 670 -5.83 -67.84 43.78
C THR A 670 -6.80 -67.05 44.71
N SER A 671 -8.07 -67.50 44.80
CA SER A 671 -8.97 -67.45 45.98
C SER A 671 -9.41 -66.06 46.55
N PRO A 672 -10.41 -65.96 47.48
CA PRO A 672 -11.80 -65.70 47.05
C PRO A 672 -12.59 -64.59 47.81
N GLY A 673 -13.79 -64.23 47.32
CA GLY A 673 -14.72 -63.19 47.87
C GLY A 673 -15.70 -63.67 48.97
N PRO A 674 -16.94 -63.11 49.14
CA PRO A 674 -17.75 -62.28 48.21
C PRO A 674 -18.55 -61.08 48.83
N GLN A 675 -19.60 -60.59 48.12
CA GLN A 675 -20.76 -59.71 48.49
C GLN A 675 -20.80 -58.19 48.17
N GLN A 676 -21.82 -57.84 47.36
CA GLN A 676 -22.79 -56.72 47.43
C GLN A 676 -22.44 -55.21 47.31
N SER A 677 -23.05 -54.61 46.26
CA SER A 677 -24.01 -53.46 46.28
C SER A 677 -23.62 -52.02 46.67
N GLN A 678 -24.12 -51.08 45.82
CA GLN A 678 -24.61 -49.71 46.13
C GLN A 678 -23.62 -48.69 46.75
N ALA A 679 -23.43 -47.44 46.29
CA ALA A 679 -24.29 -46.35 45.80
C ALA A 679 -24.54 -45.25 46.86
N ALA A 680 -24.35 -43.99 46.42
CA ALA A 680 -24.84 -42.73 47.01
C ALA A 680 -24.49 -42.34 48.46
N SER A 681 -23.49 -41.44 48.58
CA SER A 681 -23.58 -40.15 49.31
C SER A 681 -23.69 -40.13 50.85
N ILE A 682 -23.61 -38.90 51.40
CA ILE A 682 -23.79 -38.50 52.82
C ILE A 682 -22.57 -38.91 53.68
N MET A 683 -21.74 -37.93 54.10
CA MET A 683 -21.78 -37.25 55.42
C MET A 683 -21.36 -38.21 56.54
N ASP A 684 -20.43 -37.89 57.45
CA ASP A 684 -20.34 -36.64 58.23
C ASP A 684 -18.97 -36.55 58.98
N LEU A 685 -18.86 -35.67 59.99
CA LEU A 685 -17.87 -35.60 61.08
C LEU A 685 -16.43 -35.18 60.68
N PHE A 686 -15.93 -33.98 60.97
CA PHE A 686 -16.42 -32.89 61.85
C PHE A 686 -15.92 -31.50 61.38
N SER A 687 -16.60 -30.42 61.84
CA SER A 687 -16.16 -28.99 61.88
C SER A 687 -15.64 -28.38 60.56
N GLN A 688 -16.35 -27.50 59.84
CA GLN A 688 -16.90 -26.18 60.23
C GLN A 688 -15.89 -25.21 60.88
N GLY A 689 -15.90 -23.94 60.41
CA GLY A 689 -15.34 -22.79 61.12
C GLY A 689 -16.34 -22.23 62.15
N PRO A 690 -16.41 -20.90 62.42
CA PRO A 690 -15.80 -19.77 61.71
C PRO A 690 -15.09 -18.75 62.65
N ALA A 691 -15.07 -17.47 62.23
CA ALA A 691 -14.86 -16.23 63.00
C ALA A 691 -13.48 -15.52 62.93
N GLN A 692 -13.59 -14.20 62.71
CA GLN A 692 -12.55 -13.14 62.76
C GLN A 692 -12.58 -12.46 64.16
N PRO A 693 -12.30 -11.15 64.34
CA PRO A 693 -11.16 -10.29 63.95
C PRO A 693 -10.54 -9.51 65.15
N VAL A 694 -9.50 -8.71 64.90
CA VAL A 694 -9.24 -7.41 65.57
C VAL A 694 -8.61 -6.47 64.53
N GLY A 695 -8.91 -5.17 64.40
CA GLY A 695 -9.93 -4.32 65.02
C GLY A 695 -9.66 -2.83 64.69
N SER A 696 -10.68 -2.05 64.30
CA SER A 696 -10.58 -0.61 63.97
C SER A 696 -11.14 0.29 65.11
N PRO A 697 -11.17 1.65 64.97
CA PRO A 697 -12.39 2.27 64.43
C PRO A 697 -12.19 3.62 63.66
N VAL A 698 -13.32 4.23 63.28
CA VAL A 698 -13.51 5.53 62.56
C VAL A 698 -13.88 6.66 63.57
N PRO A 699 -14.00 7.98 63.23
CA PRO A 699 -15.13 8.53 62.47
C PRO A 699 -14.82 9.82 61.63
N VAL A 700 -15.87 10.55 61.23
CA VAL A 700 -15.87 11.72 60.31
C VAL A 700 -16.54 12.93 61.00
N MET A 701 -16.00 14.16 60.87
CA MET A 701 -16.78 15.43 60.86
C MET A 701 -15.91 16.69 60.72
N GLY A 702 -16.55 17.79 60.29
CA GLY A 702 -16.34 19.13 60.86
C GLY A 702 -15.20 20.00 60.32
N GLY A 703 -15.50 21.25 59.98
CA GLY A 703 -14.51 22.28 59.62
C GLY A 703 -14.36 23.38 60.68
N SER A 704 -13.53 24.38 60.34
CA SER A 704 -13.53 25.76 60.87
C SER A 704 -13.16 25.99 62.35
N ASN A 705 -11.90 26.37 62.58
CA ASN A 705 -11.43 27.64 63.20
C ASN A 705 -9.88 27.65 63.15
N MET A 706 -9.17 28.73 62.81
CA MET A 706 -9.09 30.08 63.42
C MET A 706 -8.54 30.04 64.87
N ASP A 707 -7.62 30.92 65.30
CA ASP A 707 -7.19 32.20 64.71
C ASP A 707 -5.77 32.65 65.20
N LEU A 708 -5.40 33.90 64.84
CA LEU A 708 -4.30 34.75 65.31
C LEU A 708 -2.89 34.50 64.70
N MET A 709 -2.12 35.55 64.35
CA MET A 709 -2.27 36.98 64.67
C MET A 709 -1.79 37.93 63.55
N SER A 710 -2.71 38.78 63.05
CA SER A 710 -2.62 40.15 62.47
C SER A 710 -1.34 40.61 61.72
N SER A 711 -1.38 41.40 60.63
CA SER A 711 -2.29 42.53 60.31
C SER A 711 -2.15 42.91 58.79
N MET A 712 -2.72 43.96 58.19
CA MET A 712 -3.43 45.18 58.64
C MET A 712 -4.48 45.65 57.58
N SER A 713 -5.17 46.77 57.85
CA SER A 713 -6.08 47.55 56.98
C SER A 713 -5.43 48.10 55.68
N ALA A 714 -6.07 48.41 54.54
CA ALA A 714 -7.45 48.76 54.09
C ALA A 714 -7.70 50.26 53.77
N VAL A 715 -8.82 50.59 53.08
CA VAL A 715 -9.25 51.92 52.53
C VAL A 715 -8.55 52.29 51.20
N ALA A 716 -9.18 52.40 50.01
CA ALA A 716 -10.21 53.34 49.46
C ALA A 716 -9.64 54.76 49.18
N THR A 717 -10.02 55.57 48.16
CA THR A 717 -11.25 55.71 47.30
C THR A 717 -10.89 56.33 45.91
N PRO A 718 -11.81 56.48 44.92
CA PRO A 718 -11.55 56.99 43.54
C PRO A 718 -11.80 58.52 43.37
N PRO A 719 -11.98 59.08 42.15
CA PRO A 719 -11.05 59.24 41.01
C PRO A 719 -10.85 60.74 40.60
N PRO A 720 -10.04 61.06 39.57
CA PRO A 720 -10.16 62.31 38.80
C PRO A 720 -10.54 62.08 37.32
N GLN A 721 -11.08 63.13 36.67
CA GLN A 721 -11.64 63.09 35.32
C GLN A 721 -10.65 63.51 34.21
N ALA A 722 -10.93 63.02 33.00
CA ALA A 722 -10.52 63.49 31.67
C ALA A 722 -9.46 64.61 31.54
N GLN A 723 -8.35 64.29 30.87
CA GLN A 723 -7.60 65.23 30.04
C GLN A 723 -7.70 64.82 28.57
N ALA A 724 -7.69 65.82 27.67
CA ALA A 724 -7.91 65.62 26.24
C ALA A 724 -6.71 64.96 25.53
N ALA A 725 -6.96 64.32 24.40
CA ALA A 725 -5.97 63.55 23.67
C ALA A 725 -4.89 64.42 22.99
N PRO A 726 -3.59 64.06 23.09
CA PRO A 726 -2.66 64.34 22.01
C PRO A 726 -3.01 63.43 20.83
N GLN A 727 -3.28 64.01 19.65
CA GLN A 727 -3.53 63.24 18.44
C GLN A 727 -2.25 62.53 17.97
N ALA A 728 -2.10 61.26 18.36
CA ALA A 728 -1.15 60.34 17.72
C ALA A 728 -1.66 60.00 16.30
N PRO A 729 -0.75 59.78 15.31
CA PRO A 729 -1.11 59.83 13.90
C PRO A 729 -2.13 58.78 13.51
N ALA A 730 -3.01 59.14 12.57
CA ALA A 730 -3.96 58.21 11.95
C ALA A 730 -3.22 57.00 11.39
N GLY A 731 -3.49 55.81 11.95
CA GLY A 731 -3.08 54.56 11.34
C GLY A 731 -3.73 54.43 9.97
N LEU A 732 -3.02 53.83 9.02
CA LEU A 732 -3.52 53.67 7.66
C LEU A 732 -4.82 52.84 7.72
N PRO A 733 -5.99 53.38 7.31
CA PRO A 733 -7.23 52.61 7.31
C PRO A 733 -7.15 51.56 6.20
N VAL A 734 -7.23 50.27 6.58
CA VAL A 734 -7.12 49.14 5.64
C VAL A 734 -8.44 48.39 5.48
N TYR A 735 -9.34 48.53 6.45
CA TYR A 735 -10.70 48.00 6.37
C TYR A 735 -11.66 48.90 7.15
N ASP A 736 -12.81 49.22 6.58
CA ASP A 736 -13.88 49.96 7.27
C ASP A 736 -15.23 49.50 6.71
N ASN A 737 -15.76 48.40 7.26
CA ASN A 737 -17.01 47.82 6.76
C ASN A 737 -17.71 46.94 7.82
N ASN A 738 -19.02 46.71 7.66
CA ASN A 738 -19.86 45.91 8.58
C ASN A 738 -19.74 46.29 10.08
N GLY A 739 -19.36 47.53 10.39
CA GLY A 739 -19.16 48.00 11.76
C GLY A 739 -17.80 47.62 12.37
N LEU A 740 -16.84 47.06 11.61
CA LEU A 740 -15.47 46.87 12.04
C LEU A 740 -14.54 47.80 11.26
N ASN A 741 -13.83 48.66 11.98
CA ASN A 741 -12.79 49.55 11.45
C ASN A 741 -11.41 48.98 11.83
N VAL A 742 -10.51 48.81 10.86
CA VAL A 742 -9.16 48.30 11.06
C VAL A 742 -8.12 49.26 10.48
N SER A 743 -7.19 49.68 11.33
CA SER A 743 -6.09 50.58 10.95
C SER A 743 -4.72 50.01 11.30
N PHE A 744 -3.72 50.25 10.44
CA PHE A 744 -2.33 49.85 10.65
C PHE A 744 -1.43 51.04 11.01
N GLN A 745 -0.86 51.00 12.22
CA GLN A 745 0.19 51.91 12.65
C GLN A 745 1.57 51.26 12.38
N ILE A 746 2.31 51.79 11.40
CA ILE A 746 3.59 51.23 10.93
C ILE A 746 4.76 52.00 11.58
N GLN A 747 5.72 51.27 12.17
CA GLN A 747 6.96 51.79 12.72
C GLN A 747 8.15 51.04 12.13
N ARG A 748 9.07 51.75 11.46
CA ARG A 748 10.24 51.17 10.80
C ARG A 748 11.49 51.47 11.64
N ASN A 749 12.23 50.44 12.03
CA ASN A 749 13.51 50.58 12.73
C ASN A 749 14.68 50.44 11.74
N ALA A 750 15.79 51.13 12.03
CA ALA A 750 16.93 51.29 11.10
C ALA A 750 17.63 49.98 10.67
N GLU A 751 17.40 48.87 11.37
CA GLU A 751 18.05 47.57 11.13
C GLU A 751 17.35 46.69 10.07
N GLY A 752 16.32 47.21 9.39
CA GLY A 752 15.55 46.44 8.39
C GLY A 752 14.43 45.58 9.00
N LEU A 753 13.93 46.02 10.16
CA LEU A 753 12.83 45.42 10.91
C LEU A 753 11.65 46.39 10.96
N VAL A 754 10.51 45.97 10.43
CA VAL A 754 9.27 46.75 10.33
C VAL A 754 8.27 46.18 11.33
N GLN A 755 7.87 47.00 12.28
CA GLN A 755 6.78 46.69 13.20
C GLN A 755 5.48 47.29 12.67
N VAL A 756 4.40 46.53 12.70
CA VAL A 756 3.05 47.04 12.42
C VAL A 756 2.14 46.68 13.58
N ILE A 757 1.29 47.61 13.99
CA ILE A 757 0.24 47.39 14.98
C ILE A 757 -1.10 47.56 14.26
N GLY A 758 -1.85 46.46 14.13
CA GLY A 758 -3.25 46.51 13.74
C GLY A 758 -4.11 46.86 14.93
N ARG A 759 -5.04 47.79 14.74
CA ARG A 759 -6.10 48.11 15.69
C ARG A 759 -7.45 47.78 15.07
N PHE A 760 -8.33 47.14 15.84
CA PHE A 760 -9.60 46.59 15.43
C PHE A 760 -10.68 47.21 16.30
N ARG A 761 -11.41 48.20 15.76
CA ARG A 761 -12.40 48.97 16.50
C ARG A 761 -13.80 48.64 16.04
N ASN A 762 -14.62 48.13 16.97
CA ASN A 762 -16.02 47.88 16.70
C ASN A 762 -16.80 49.21 16.75
N SER A 763 -17.28 49.65 15.60
CA SER A 763 -18.13 50.83 15.40
C SER A 763 -19.61 50.44 15.19
N GLY A 764 -19.93 49.15 15.25
CA GLY A 764 -21.29 48.61 15.15
C GLY A 764 -22.01 48.53 16.50
N PRO A 765 -23.34 48.28 16.50
CA PRO A 765 -24.17 48.25 17.71
C PRO A 765 -24.14 46.91 18.48
N GLY A 766 -23.55 45.84 17.90
CA GLY A 766 -23.47 44.51 18.51
C GLY A 766 -22.02 44.07 18.75
N PRO A 767 -21.76 43.18 19.73
CA PRO A 767 -20.41 42.65 19.97
C PRO A 767 -19.94 41.76 18.81
N LEU A 768 -18.65 41.84 18.48
CA LEU A 768 -17.99 40.98 17.50
C LEU A 768 -17.13 39.97 18.25
N SER A 769 -17.21 38.68 17.91
CA SER A 769 -16.44 37.60 18.54
C SER A 769 -15.51 36.90 17.54
N ASN A 770 -14.49 36.21 18.05
CA ASN A 770 -13.46 35.52 17.26
C ASN A 770 -12.72 36.41 16.22
N VAL A 771 -12.55 37.70 16.52
CA VAL A 771 -11.79 38.64 15.67
C VAL A 771 -10.31 38.27 15.67
N GLY A 772 -9.71 38.16 14.48
CA GLY A 772 -8.28 37.92 14.32
C GLY A 772 -7.81 38.17 12.88
N LEU A 773 -6.55 38.61 12.74
CA LEU A 773 -5.92 38.84 11.44
C LEU A 773 -5.03 37.65 11.04
N GLN A 774 -5.07 37.28 9.76
CA GLN A 774 -4.03 36.47 9.13
C GLN A 774 -3.27 37.33 8.12
N ALA A 775 -1.96 37.12 8.01
CA ALA A 775 -1.10 37.84 7.08
C ALA A 775 0.01 36.91 6.57
N ALA A 776 0.49 37.16 5.35
CA ALA A 776 1.59 36.45 4.72
C ALA A 776 2.61 37.45 4.17
N VAL A 777 3.86 37.03 4.01
CA VAL A 777 4.94 37.82 3.38
C VAL A 777 5.70 36.96 2.36
N PRO A 778 6.37 37.56 1.36
CA PRO A 778 7.19 36.82 0.40
C PRO A 778 8.29 36.00 1.09
N LYS A 779 8.73 34.90 0.45
CA LYS A 779 9.79 33.99 0.96
C LYS A 779 11.13 34.68 1.34
N THR A 780 11.36 35.90 0.86
CA THR A 780 12.52 36.75 1.17
C THR A 780 12.43 37.46 2.53
N GLN A 781 11.26 37.46 3.17
CA GLN A 781 10.99 38.11 4.45
C GLN A 781 10.50 37.09 5.49
N LYS A 782 10.59 37.44 6.78
CA LYS A 782 10.03 36.65 7.88
C LYS A 782 9.07 37.49 8.71
N LEU A 783 7.81 37.06 8.71
CA LEU A 783 6.73 37.59 9.54
C LEU A 783 6.68 36.83 10.87
N GLN A 784 6.55 37.57 11.97
CA GLN A 784 6.11 37.10 13.27
C GLN A 784 4.81 37.82 13.62
N LEU A 785 3.71 37.08 13.70
CA LEU A 785 2.40 37.57 14.10
C LEU A 785 2.19 37.24 15.59
N MET A 786 1.91 38.23 16.42
CA MET A 786 1.54 38.02 17.83
C MET A 786 0.04 37.78 17.96
N ALA A 787 -0.40 37.28 19.11
CA ALA A 787 -1.84 37.18 19.44
C ALA A 787 -2.51 38.56 19.46
N ILE A 788 -3.82 38.59 19.19
CA ILE A 788 -4.66 39.78 19.38
C ILE A 788 -4.93 39.99 20.88
N SER A 789 -5.10 41.25 21.32
CA SER A 789 -5.30 41.58 22.73
C SER A 789 -6.65 41.16 23.30
N SER A 790 -7.66 40.97 22.44
CA SER A 790 -8.94 40.32 22.72
C SER A 790 -9.50 39.77 21.41
N THR A 791 -10.03 38.55 21.44
CA THR A 791 -10.82 37.96 20.34
C THR A 791 -12.22 38.56 20.26
N ASP A 792 -12.72 39.10 21.37
CA ASP A 792 -14.07 39.62 21.49
C ASP A 792 -14.02 41.14 21.69
N VAL A 793 -14.71 41.86 20.81
CA VAL A 793 -14.69 43.33 20.70
C VAL A 793 -16.12 43.85 20.84
N GLY A 794 -16.47 44.31 22.05
CA GLY A 794 -17.78 44.92 22.33
C GLY A 794 -18.01 46.24 21.59
N PRO A 795 -19.25 46.74 21.50
CA PRO A 795 -19.57 48.00 20.83
C PRO A 795 -18.71 49.16 21.34
N GLY A 796 -18.06 49.88 20.41
CA GLY A 796 -17.16 51.01 20.70
C GLY A 796 -15.73 50.63 21.15
N ALA A 797 -15.46 49.36 21.47
CA ALA A 797 -14.16 48.91 21.96
C ALA A 797 -13.10 48.78 20.84
N GLU A 798 -11.83 48.80 21.24
CA GLU A 798 -10.67 48.63 20.36
C GLU A 798 -9.77 47.49 20.87
N ALA A 799 -9.51 46.49 20.02
CA ALA A 799 -8.49 45.46 20.24
C ALA A 799 -7.27 45.74 19.37
N THR A 800 -6.09 45.19 19.71
CA THR A 800 -4.86 45.41 18.94
C THR A 800 -4.07 44.12 18.74
N GLN A 801 -3.36 44.02 17.60
CA GLN A 801 -2.52 42.88 17.25
C GLN A 801 -1.19 43.39 16.68
N ARG A 802 -0.07 42.96 17.26
CA ARG A 802 1.29 43.36 16.85
C ARG A 802 1.86 42.34 15.88
N MET A 803 2.49 42.81 14.81
CA MET A 803 3.26 41.99 13.88
C MET A 803 4.63 42.60 13.62
N ILE A 804 5.61 41.74 13.35
CA ILE A 804 7.01 42.11 13.09
C ILE A 804 7.44 41.44 11.79
N VAL A 805 7.86 42.24 10.82
CA VAL A 805 8.41 41.80 9.53
C VAL A 805 9.89 42.09 9.51
N SER A 806 10.70 41.08 9.20
CA SER A 806 12.16 41.15 9.19
C SER A 806 12.72 40.74 7.83
N GLY A 807 13.81 41.40 7.41
CA GLY A 807 14.45 41.20 6.10
C GLY A 807 14.19 42.33 5.08
N ALA A 808 13.50 43.40 5.47
CA ALA A 808 13.18 44.52 4.59
C ALA A 808 14.39 45.46 4.39
N LYS A 809 15.36 45.05 3.57
CA LYS A 809 16.46 45.92 3.10
C LYS A 809 16.17 46.47 1.69
N GLY A 810 15.59 47.66 1.64
CA GLY A 810 15.26 48.40 0.40
C GLY A 810 15.15 49.90 0.66
N VAL A 811 15.43 50.71 -0.36
CA VAL A 811 15.57 52.18 -0.26
C VAL A 811 14.22 52.89 -0.23
N SER A 812 14.16 54.06 0.41
CA SER A 812 12.98 54.91 0.46
C SER A 812 12.88 55.83 -0.77
N ALA A 813 11.94 55.54 -1.67
CA ALA A 813 11.37 56.48 -2.64
C ALA A 813 9.93 56.03 -2.99
N ALA A 814 9.13 56.94 -3.56
CA ALA A 814 7.70 56.69 -3.78
C ALA A 814 7.42 55.74 -4.96
N THR A 815 6.66 54.68 -4.68
CA THR A 815 5.75 54.05 -5.65
C THR A 815 4.33 54.25 -5.12
N THR A 816 3.38 54.58 -5.99
CA THR A 816 2.00 54.92 -5.60
C THR A 816 1.23 53.71 -5.04
N SER A 817 0.23 54.01 -4.20
CA SER A 817 -0.58 53.02 -3.51
C SER A 817 -1.76 52.53 -4.35
N GLU A 818 -1.74 51.27 -4.80
CA GLU A 818 -2.96 50.57 -5.23
C GLU A 818 -2.86 49.03 -5.17
N ASP A 819 -1.76 48.41 -5.62
CA ASP A 819 -1.69 46.96 -5.92
C ASP A 819 -1.61 45.95 -4.74
N TRP A 820 -1.96 46.33 -3.50
CA TRP A 820 -1.95 45.37 -2.38
C TRP A 820 -3.11 45.57 -1.37
N VAL A 821 -4.32 45.07 -1.72
CA VAL A 821 -5.30 44.41 -0.82
C VAL A 821 -6.57 44.04 -1.62
N ARG A 822 -6.76 42.75 -1.96
CA ARG A 822 -8.04 42.14 -2.40
C ARG A 822 -8.11 40.65 -2.07
N ALA A 823 -8.30 40.32 -0.79
CA ALA A 823 -8.55 38.94 -0.34
C ALA A 823 -9.28 38.90 1.03
N PHE A 824 -10.42 39.57 1.15
CA PHE A 824 -11.33 39.43 2.29
C PHE A 824 -12.78 39.34 1.81
N VAL A 825 -13.42 38.20 2.08
CA VAL A 825 -14.88 38.05 2.01
C VAL A 825 -15.36 37.74 3.42
N CYS A 826 -16.17 38.65 3.98
CA CYS A 826 -16.89 38.43 5.22
C CYS A 826 -18.38 38.32 4.87
N ARG A 827 -19.03 37.28 5.39
CA ARG A 827 -20.41 36.91 5.05
C ARG A 827 -21.41 37.88 5.68
N ARG A 828 -22.60 37.99 5.10
CA ARG A 828 -23.82 38.35 5.84
C ARG A 828 -24.83 37.23 5.70
N SER A 829 -25.51 36.91 6.80
CA SER A 829 -26.37 35.75 6.95
C SER A 829 -27.84 36.08 6.69
N ASP A 830 -28.52 35.17 5.98
CA ASP A 830 -29.86 34.71 6.33
C ASP A 830 -29.87 33.19 6.09
N GLY A 831 -30.21 32.40 7.11
CA GLY A 831 -30.12 30.93 7.10
C GLY A 831 -28.76 30.35 7.58
N PRO A 832 -28.75 29.13 8.15
CA PRO A 832 -27.54 28.43 8.55
C PRO A 832 -26.90 27.69 7.36
N GLY A 833 -25.61 27.89 7.12
CA GLY A 833 -24.84 27.16 6.10
C GLY A 833 -23.33 27.32 6.30
N GLU A 834 -22.53 26.40 5.76
CA GLU A 834 -21.08 26.36 6.00
C GLU A 834 -20.27 27.41 5.24
N LEU A 835 -18.95 27.43 5.46
CA LEU A 835 -18.00 28.08 4.54
C LEU A 835 -18.05 27.36 3.19
N ASP A 836 -17.88 28.08 2.08
CA ASP A 836 -17.67 27.46 0.77
C ASP A 836 -16.36 26.64 0.79
N ARG A 837 -16.51 25.33 0.97
CA ARG A 837 -15.48 24.31 0.84
C ARG A 837 -16.08 23.18 0.02
N ALA A 838 -15.68 23.06 -1.24
CA ALA A 838 -16.07 21.90 -2.02
C ALA A 838 -15.47 20.63 -1.38
N VAL A 839 -16.34 19.66 -1.14
CA VAL A 839 -15.98 18.30 -0.75
C VAL A 839 -15.97 17.47 -2.04
N LEU A 840 -14.83 16.84 -2.33
CA LEU A 840 -14.64 16.05 -3.55
C LEU A 840 -14.26 14.60 -3.21
N ILE A 841 -14.69 13.69 -4.08
CA ILE A 841 -14.40 12.25 -4.05
C ILE A 841 -13.62 11.91 -5.31
N TRP A 842 -12.56 11.10 -5.27
CA TRP A 842 -11.70 10.88 -6.45
C TRP A 842 -11.81 9.49 -7.09
N ARG A 843 -11.38 9.41 -8.35
CA ARG A 843 -11.08 8.18 -9.09
C ARG A 843 -9.79 8.41 -9.88
N MET A 844 -8.91 7.42 -9.94
CA MET A 844 -7.68 7.51 -10.74
C MET A 844 -7.84 6.63 -11.97
N PHE A 845 -7.83 7.24 -13.16
CA PHE A 845 -7.76 6.52 -14.44
C PHE A 845 -6.30 6.49 -14.93
N SER A 846 -5.92 5.46 -15.70
CA SER A 846 -4.53 5.21 -16.09
C SER A 846 -4.08 5.95 -17.36
N SER A 847 -4.98 6.67 -18.03
CA SER A 847 -4.75 7.33 -19.32
C SER A 847 -4.09 8.72 -19.20
N GLY A 848 -2.75 8.74 -19.24
CA GLY A 848 -1.97 9.96 -19.46
C GLY A 848 -1.43 10.69 -18.21
N GLY A 849 -1.59 10.11 -17.02
CA GLY A 849 -0.91 10.60 -15.80
C GLY A 849 -1.61 11.74 -15.05
N GLY A 850 -2.91 11.93 -15.26
CA GLY A 850 -3.78 12.76 -14.43
C GLY A 850 -4.40 12.01 -13.24
N VAL A 851 -5.16 12.72 -12.41
CA VAL A 851 -6.04 12.17 -11.37
C VAL A 851 -7.37 12.93 -11.43
N ASP A 852 -8.50 12.23 -11.45
CA ASP A 852 -9.82 12.84 -11.58
C ASP A 852 -10.55 12.95 -10.23
N LEU A 853 -10.98 14.17 -9.89
CA LEU A 853 -11.78 14.45 -8.69
C LEU A 853 -13.23 14.71 -9.08
N TYR A 854 -14.14 13.82 -8.69
CA TYR A 854 -15.56 14.01 -8.88
C TYR A 854 -16.15 15.00 -7.87
N ALA A 855 -17.02 15.88 -8.35
CA ALA A 855 -17.65 16.92 -7.54
C ALA A 855 -19.07 16.50 -7.12
N TYR A 856 -19.36 16.61 -5.83
CA TYR A 856 -20.68 16.35 -5.23
C TYR A 856 -21.45 17.64 -4.87
N ASP A 857 -20.83 18.82 -5.00
CA ASP A 857 -21.47 20.12 -4.82
C ASP A 857 -21.54 20.89 -6.15
N ASP A 858 -22.76 21.24 -6.59
CA ASP A 858 -23.08 22.00 -7.80
C ASP A 858 -22.40 23.40 -7.89
N LYS A 859 -21.72 23.83 -6.83
CA LYS A 859 -21.10 25.16 -6.69
C LYS A 859 -19.61 25.22 -7.07
N ALA A 860 -18.99 24.10 -7.46
CA ALA A 860 -17.55 23.98 -7.74
C ALA A 860 -17.09 24.74 -9.02
N SER A 861 -17.11 26.07 -8.98
CA SER A 861 -16.75 26.96 -10.08
C SER A 861 -15.26 27.35 -10.05
N PHE A 862 -14.61 27.31 -11.22
CA PHE A 862 -13.23 27.73 -11.43
C PHE A 862 -13.03 28.33 -12.83
N LEU A 863 -11.92 29.03 -13.04
CA LEU A 863 -11.49 29.53 -14.34
C LEU A 863 -10.38 28.64 -14.95
N PRO A 864 -10.33 28.45 -16.28
CA PRO A 864 -9.27 27.69 -16.92
C PRO A 864 -7.88 28.25 -16.57
N GLY A 865 -6.92 27.36 -16.30
CA GLY A 865 -5.56 27.70 -15.89
C GLY A 865 -5.34 27.83 -14.37
N GLN A 866 -6.38 27.69 -13.55
CA GLN A 866 -6.24 27.68 -12.08
C GLN A 866 -5.63 26.39 -11.52
N TRP A 867 -5.20 26.46 -10.26
CA TRP A 867 -4.76 25.31 -9.47
C TRP A 867 -5.73 25.03 -8.31
N LEU A 868 -5.57 23.86 -7.70
CA LEU A 868 -6.36 23.37 -6.58
C LEU A 868 -5.43 23.05 -5.40
N ASP A 869 -5.65 23.71 -4.26
CA ASP A 869 -5.06 23.32 -2.98
C ASP A 869 -5.91 22.17 -2.38
N THR A 870 -5.35 20.98 -2.25
CA THR A 870 -6.02 19.81 -1.66
C THR A 870 -5.61 19.63 -0.19
N TYR A 871 -6.61 19.56 0.70
CA TYR A 871 -6.43 19.37 2.14
C TYR A 871 -6.69 17.90 2.50
N VAL A 872 -5.66 17.09 2.31
CA VAL A 872 -5.68 15.64 2.52
C VAL A 872 -5.79 15.28 4.02
N PRO A 873 -6.68 14.35 4.42
CA PRO A 873 -6.77 13.85 5.79
C PRO A 873 -5.43 13.38 6.36
N GLY A 874 -5.07 13.88 7.55
CA GLY A 874 -3.81 13.56 8.24
C GLY A 874 -2.57 14.34 7.75
N VAL A 875 -2.64 15.06 6.64
CA VAL A 875 -1.51 15.87 6.14
C VAL A 875 -1.65 17.33 6.61
N PRO A 876 -0.71 17.87 7.42
CA PRO A 876 -0.85 19.20 8.05
C PRO A 876 -0.61 20.39 7.11
N LYS A 877 -0.46 20.16 5.80
CA LYS A 877 -0.18 21.17 4.78
C LYS A 877 -0.81 20.75 3.45
N ALA A 878 -1.61 21.61 2.85
CA ALA A 878 -2.21 21.34 1.55
C ALA A 878 -1.16 21.11 0.44
N GLY A 879 -1.50 20.27 -0.54
CA GLY A 879 -0.79 20.10 -1.80
C GLY A 879 -1.45 20.94 -2.89
N GLY A 880 -0.67 21.73 -3.64
CA GLY A 880 -1.17 22.47 -4.80
C GLY A 880 -0.97 21.65 -6.07
N PHE A 881 -2.03 21.47 -6.86
CA PHE A 881 -2.02 20.72 -8.12
C PHE A 881 -2.79 21.48 -9.20
N THR A 882 -2.31 21.49 -10.45
CA THR A 882 -2.95 22.27 -11.53
C THR A 882 -4.13 21.54 -12.15
N LEU A 883 -5.21 22.27 -12.41
CA LEU A 883 -6.38 21.78 -13.14
C LEU A 883 -6.07 21.74 -14.64
N THR A 884 -6.28 20.58 -15.26
CA THR A 884 -6.06 20.36 -16.70
C THR A 884 -7.37 20.16 -17.48
N SER A 885 -8.49 19.89 -16.79
CA SER A 885 -9.82 19.93 -17.40
C SER A 885 -10.32 21.38 -17.58
N PRO A 886 -11.20 21.62 -18.56
CA PRO A 886 -11.94 22.88 -18.67
C PRO A 886 -13.15 22.90 -17.72
N PRO A 887 -13.65 24.08 -17.30
CA PRO A 887 -14.75 24.19 -16.33
C PRO A 887 -16.07 23.50 -16.71
N SER A 888 -16.32 23.24 -18.00
CA SER A 888 -17.51 22.51 -18.45
C SER A 888 -17.64 21.13 -17.82
N LYS A 889 -16.51 20.46 -17.54
CA LYS A 889 -16.46 19.11 -16.97
C LYS A 889 -16.90 19.07 -15.52
N ALA A 890 -16.92 20.19 -14.80
CA ALA A 890 -17.32 20.26 -13.40
C ALA A 890 -18.83 20.51 -13.17
N VAL A 891 -19.63 20.69 -14.23
CA VAL A 891 -21.00 21.25 -14.14
C VAL A 891 -22.09 20.22 -14.53
N LEU A 892 -21.73 18.96 -14.79
CA LEU A 892 -22.68 17.91 -15.23
C LEU A 892 -23.00 16.90 -14.10
N PRO A 893 -24.20 16.90 -13.49
CA PRO A 893 -24.49 16.22 -12.21
C PRO A 893 -24.56 14.68 -12.26
N ARG A 894 -24.06 14.03 -13.32
CA ARG A 894 -23.86 12.57 -13.41
C ARG A 894 -22.43 12.16 -13.79
N SER A 895 -21.54 13.12 -14.04
CA SER A 895 -20.15 12.87 -14.42
C SER A 895 -19.26 14.10 -14.22
N ALA A 896 -19.56 14.94 -13.21
CA ALA A 896 -18.82 16.16 -12.93
C ALA A 896 -17.43 15.83 -12.36
N TYR A 897 -16.36 16.19 -13.08
CA TYR A 897 -14.98 15.92 -12.65
C TYR A 897 -13.98 17.05 -12.92
N LEU A 898 -12.97 17.12 -12.06
CA LEU A 898 -11.79 17.98 -12.13
C LEU A 898 -10.56 17.11 -12.38
N GLU A 899 -9.93 17.28 -13.54
CA GLU A 899 -8.71 16.57 -13.91
C GLU A 899 -7.49 17.34 -13.34
N LEU A 900 -6.63 16.66 -12.57
CA LEU A 900 -5.43 17.25 -11.97
C LEU A 900 -4.16 16.62 -12.52
N ALA A 901 -3.16 17.46 -12.82
CA ALA A 901 -1.80 17.00 -13.10
C ALA A 901 -1.03 16.72 -11.80
N VAL A 902 -0.95 15.43 -11.41
CA VAL A 902 -0.33 14.98 -10.15
C VAL A 902 0.89 14.09 -10.44
N GLN A 903 2.11 14.65 -10.42
CA GLN A 903 3.31 13.84 -10.56
C GLN A 903 3.46 12.84 -9.40
N LYS A 904 3.66 11.54 -9.70
CA LYS A 904 3.92 10.51 -8.69
C LYS A 904 5.18 10.84 -7.87
N SER A 905 4.97 11.23 -6.62
CA SER A 905 6.02 11.80 -5.77
C SER A 905 5.86 11.36 -4.31
N PRO A 906 6.55 10.29 -3.86
CA PRO A 906 6.46 9.81 -2.47
C PRO A 906 7.06 10.79 -1.44
N THR A 907 7.75 11.85 -1.89
CA THR A 907 8.32 12.89 -1.02
C THR A 907 7.37 14.06 -0.74
N ASN A 908 6.25 14.17 -1.47
CA ASN A 908 5.18 15.12 -1.20
C ASN A 908 3.98 14.35 -0.61
N PRO A 909 3.67 14.46 0.71
CA PRO A 909 2.64 13.64 1.35
C PRO A 909 1.25 13.74 0.71
N ALA A 910 0.87 14.89 0.13
CA ALA A 910 -0.41 15.02 -0.57
C ALA A 910 -0.42 14.31 -1.93
N ALA A 911 0.72 14.28 -2.65
CA ALA A 911 0.84 13.54 -3.91
C ALA A 911 0.99 12.03 -3.66
N ALA A 912 1.79 11.64 -2.67
CA ALA A 912 1.93 10.27 -2.20
C ALA A 912 0.56 9.70 -1.84
N TRP A 913 -0.21 10.39 -0.99
CA TRP A 913 -1.53 9.95 -0.58
C TRP A 913 -2.52 9.83 -1.73
N LEU A 914 -2.49 10.71 -2.75
CA LEU A 914 -3.32 10.58 -3.96
C LEU A 914 -2.92 9.39 -4.84
N TRP A 915 -1.64 8.99 -4.84
CA TRP A 915 -1.10 7.88 -5.63
C TRP A 915 -1.06 6.51 -4.90
N GLU A 916 -1.33 6.50 -3.59
CA GLU A 916 -1.32 5.30 -2.72
C GLU A 916 -2.71 4.67 -2.52
N GLN A 917 -3.76 5.29 -3.05
CA GLN A 917 -5.14 4.77 -3.00
C GLN A 917 -5.34 3.68 -4.07
N PRO A 918 -6.28 2.73 -3.86
CA PRO A 918 -6.60 1.73 -4.87
C PRO A 918 -7.07 2.39 -6.17
N VAL A 919 -6.70 1.74 -7.29
CA VAL A 919 -7.23 2.02 -8.62
C VAL A 919 -8.43 1.12 -8.81
N ASP A 920 -9.62 1.69 -9.04
CA ASP A 920 -10.81 0.90 -9.36
C ASP A 920 -10.66 0.28 -10.76
N ASP A 921 -11.23 -0.91 -10.97
CA ASP A 921 -11.45 -1.40 -12.33
C ASP A 921 -12.49 -0.51 -13.06
N GLU A 922 -12.32 -0.34 -14.38
CA GLU A 922 -13.20 0.51 -15.21
C GLU A 922 -14.67 0.04 -15.26
N ASN A 923 -14.96 -1.15 -14.72
CA ASN A 923 -16.28 -1.78 -14.71
C ASN A 923 -17.04 -1.66 -13.37
N GLU A 924 -16.49 -1.00 -12.34
CA GLU A 924 -17.23 -0.78 -11.08
C GLU A 924 -18.34 0.27 -11.24
N ASP A 925 -19.54 -0.11 -10.78
CA ASP A 925 -20.79 0.65 -10.86
C ASP A 925 -20.74 1.92 -9.98
N PRO A 926 -21.00 3.13 -10.51
CA PRO A 926 -20.93 4.40 -9.76
C PRO A 926 -21.95 4.56 -8.61
N SER A 927 -22.69 3.51 -8.27
CA SER A 927 -23.50 3.43 -7.04
C SER A 927 -22.66 3.22 -5.77
N GLN A 928 -21.51 2.55 -5.83
CA GLN A 928 -20.74 2.13 -4.64
C GLN A 928 -19.76 3.18 -4.07
N VAL A 929 -19.97 4.47 -4.37
CA VAL A 929 -19.00 5.55 -4.13
C VAL A 929 -18.80 5.91 -2.65
N GLU A 930 -19.76 5.60 -1.77
CA GLU A 930 -19.82 6.07 -0.36
C GLU A 930 -18.64 5.65 0.55
N LYS A 931 -17.78 4.70 0.14
CA LYS A 931 -16.67 4.19 0.98
C LYS A 931 -15.31 4.88 0.72
N LYS A 932 -15.26 5.87 -0.16
CA LYS A 932 -14.04 6.63 -0.43
C LYS A 932 -13.89 7.80 0.56
N PRO A 933 -12.69 8.07 1.10
CA PRO A 933 -12.47 9.25 1.94
C PRO A 933 -12.79 10.55 1.18
N GLU A 934 -13.09 11.61 1.93
CA GLU A 934 -13.31 12.94 1.38
C GLU A 934 -12.02 13.76 1.36
N ILE A 935 -11.86 14.61 0.33
CA ILE A 935 -10.88 15.71 0.37
C ILE A 935 -11.58 17.06 0.31
N GLN A 936 -11.17 17.97 1.20
CA GLN A 936 -11.56 19.38 1.13
C GLN A 936 -10.59 20.12 0.21
N VAL A 937 -11.11 21.01 -0.65
CA VAL A 937 -10.28 21.70 -1.64
C VAL A 937 -10.53 23.21 -1.67
N ARG A 938 -9.56 23.95 -2.23
CA ARG A 938 -9.66 25.37 -2.52
C ARG A 938 -9.06 25.70 -3.88
N VAL A 939 -9.83 26.32 -4.76
CA VAL A 939 -9.34 26.84 -6.05
C VAL A 939 -8.45 28.07 -5.82
N GLY A 940 -7.37 28.19 -6.58
CA GLY A 940 -6.41 29.28 -6.50
C GLY A 940 -5.71 29.58 -7.84
N GLY A 941 -4.94 30.66 -7.87
CA GLY A 941 -4.18 31.09 -9.05
C GLY A 941 -4.83 32.24 -9.82
N SER A 942 -3.96 33.02 -10.48
CA SER A 942 -4.30 34.23 -11.27
C SER A 942 -3.88 34.13 -12.74
N PHE A 943 -3.25 33.02 -13.15
CA PHE A 943 -2.86 32.71 -14.51
C PHE A 943 -4.05 32.12 -15.28
N VAL A 944 -5.09 32.94 -15.47
CA VAL A 944 -6.44 32.47 -15.85
C VAL A 944 -6.90 32.94 -17.23
N TRP A 945 -7.93 32.28 -17.74
CA TRP A 945 -8.78 32.78 -18.82
C TRP A 945 -10.19 33.12 -18.29
N PRO A 946 -10.82 34.25 -18.67
CA PRO A 946 -10.23 35.35 -19.42
C PRO A 946 -9.14 36.09 -18.61
N PRO A 947 -8.15 36.68 -19.29
CA PRO A 947 -7.00 37.35 -18.67
C PRO A 947 -7.41 38.52 -17.74
N PRO A 948 -6.95 38.57 -16.48
CA PRO A 948 -7.28 39.65 -15.56
C PRO A 948 -6.66 40.97 -16.02
N GLY A 949 -7.49 42.01 -16.17
CA GLY A 949 -7.08 43.36 -16.60
C GLY A 949 -7.42 43.71 -18.06
N ILE A 950 -7.69 42.72 -18.93
CA ILE A 950 -8.10 42.98 -20.32
C ILE A 950 -9.63 42.96 -20.40
N ALA A 951 -10.25 44.15 -20.39
CA ALA A 951 -11.71 44.30 -20.41
C ALA A 951 -12.34 44.08 -21.80
N ASP A 952 -11.58 44.27 -22.88
CA ASP A 952 -12.04 44.08 -24.27
C ASP A 952 -11.29 42.93 -24.95
N LEU A 953 -11.87 41.73 -24.85
CA LEU A 953 -11.35 40.51 -25.49
C LEU A 953 -11.55 40.52 -27.01
N ALA A 954 -12.47 41.33 -27.55
CA ALA A 954 -12.67 41.44 -29.00
C ALA A 954 -11.53 42.21 -29.70
N SER A 955 -10.67 42.89 -28.93
CA SER A 955 -9.40 43.48 -29.40
C SER A 955 -8.26 42.46 -29.60
N LEU A 956 -8.47 41.18 -29.28
CA LEU A 956 -7.48 40.13 -29.47
C LEU A 956 -7.68 39.45 -30.84
N ARG A 957 -6.58 39.30 -31.60
CA ARG A 957 -6.56 38.52 -32.85
C ARG A 957 -5.78 37.22 -32.71
N ARG A 958 -4.75 37.21 -31.87
CA ARG A 958 -3.77 36.11 -31.77
C ARG A 958 -3.46 35.79 -30.30
N ILE A 959 -3.36 34.51 -29.97
CA ILE A 959 -2.95 34.03 -28.64
C ILE A 959 -1.74 33.12 -28.83
N VAL A 960 -0.64 33.41 -28.13
CA VAL A 960 0.60 32.61 -28.17
C VAL A 960 0.79 31.92 -26.83
N PHE A 961 0.76 30.59 -26.85
CA PHE A 961 1.00 29.75 -25.68
C PHE A 961 2.43 29.21 -25.72
N ILE A 962 3.21 29.43 -24.67
CA ILE A 962 4.62 29.03 -24.57
C ILE A 962 4.79 28.11 -23.36
N ALA A 963 4.94 26.81 -23.63
CA ALA A 963 5.02 25.75 -22.63
C ALA A 963 6.47 25.21 -22.50
N GLY A 964 6.98 25.17 -21.26
CA GLY A 964 8.27 24.56 -20.91
C GLY A 964 8.10 23.32 -20.02
N GLY A 965 8.21 22.13 -20.61
CA GLY A 965 8.03 20.85 -19.90
C GLY A 965 6.67 20.76 -19.21
N VAL A 966 6.66 20.57 -17.89
CA VAL A 966 5.43 20.46 -17.07
C VAL A 966 4.59 21.76 -17.07
N GLY A 967 5.15 22.89 -17.52
CA GLY A 967 4.40 24.15 -17.73
C GLY A 967 3.28 24.08 -18.79
N VAL A 968 3.12 22.95 -19.49
CA VAL A 968 1.96 22.67 -20.35
C VAL A 968 0.64 22.57 -19.56
N ASN A 969 0.67 22.19 -18.28
CA ASN A 969 -0.52 21.85 -17.48
C ASN A 969 -1.61 22.94 -17.46
N PRO A 970 -1.37 24.18 -16.98
CA PRO A 970 -2.45 25.19 -16.92
C PRO A 970 -2.93 25.61 -18.32
N LEU A 971 -2.03 25.54 -19.31
CA LEU A 971 -2.32 25.85 -20.71
C LEU A 971 -3.26 24.83 -21.35
N MET A 972 -3.19 23.56 -20.92
CA MET A 972 -4.10 22.50 -21.36
C MET A 972 -5.56 22.79 -21.00
N SER A 973 -5.82 23.31 -19.79
CA SER A 973 -7.16 23.71 -19.35
C SER A 973 -7.69 24.90 -20.19
N ILE A 974 -6.85 25.92 -20.40
CA ILE A 974 -7.20 27.10 -21.21
C ILE A 974 -7.51 26.70 -22.67
N VAL A 975 -6.65 25.90 -23.31
CA VAL A 975 -6.86 25.45 -24.70
C VAL A 975 -8.06 24.51 -24.82
N SER A 976 -8.29 23.62 -23.85
CA SER A 976 -9.50 22.79 -23.82
C SER A 976 -10.77 23.65 -23.76
N HIS A 977 -10.78 24.70 -22.94
CA HIS A 977 -11.93 25.60 -22.82
C HIS A 977 -12.18 26.42 -24.10
N LEU A 978 -11.12 26.92 -24.75
CA LEU A 978 -11.21 27.59 -26.05
C LEU A 978 -11.74 26.67 -27.16
N ALA A 979 -11.42 25.38 -27.12
CA ALA A 979 -11.92 24.36 -28.04
C ALA A 979 -13.39 23.97 -27.80
N GLU A 980 -13.89 24.10 -26.58
CA GLU A 980 -15.29 23.76 -26.23
C GLU A 980 -16.27 24.89 -26.52
N GLY A 981 -15.84 26.16 -26.48
CA GLY A 981 -16.69 27.32 -26.82
C GLY A 981 -17.25 27.32 -28.25
N VAL A 982 -16.75 26.42 -29.10
CA VAL A 982 -17.19 26.19 -30.49
C VAL A 982 -18.56 25.52 -30.58
N GLU A 983 -18.97 24.74 -29.57
CA GLU A 983 -20.21 23.93 -29.59
C GLU A 983 -21.46 24.77 -29.28
N GLY A 984 -21.72 25.79 -30.11
CA GLY A 984 -23.01 26.48 -30.15
C GLY A 984 -23.08 27.75 -31.00
N LYS A 985 -22.05 28.61 -30.99
CA LYS A 985 -22.10 29.95 -31.63
C LYS A 985 -20.77 30.43 -32.23
N GLY A 986 -20.28 29.70 -33.23
CA GLY A 986 -19.10 30.09 -34.02
C GLY A 986 -17.79 29.58 -33.43
N GLY A 987 -16.81 29.34 -34.30
CA GLY A 987 -15.48 28.84 -33.90
C GLY A 987 -14.67 29.87 -33.12
N CYS A 988 -13.58 29.40 -32.49
CA CYS A 988 -12.65 30.27 -31.75
C CYS A 988 -12.23 31.46 -32.64
N PRO A 989 -12.46 32.72 -32.22
CA PRO A 989 -12.21 33.90 -33.06
C PRO A 989 -10.73 34.29 -33.14
N TYR A 990 -9.86 33.61 -32.38
CA TYR A 990 -8.44 33.91 -32.23
C TYR A 990 -7.57 32.91 -33.02
N ASP A 991 -6.49 33.39 -33.63
CA ASP A 991 -5.39 32.57 -34.16
C ASP A 991 -4.50 32.10 -33.00
N VAL A 992 -4.41 30.79 -32.76
CA VAL A 992 -3.71 30.21 -31.60
C VAL A 992 -2.40 29.55 -32.01
N GLN A 993 -1.30 30.05 -31.47
CA GLN A 993 0.05 29.56 -31.74
C GLN A 993 0.57 28.83 -30.49
N PHE A 994 0.60 27.49 -30.52
CA PHE A 994 1.00 26.67 -29.37
C PHE A 994 2.44 26.18 -29.52
N MET A 995 3.35 26.71 -28.71
CA MET A 995 4.79 26.42 -28.75
C MET A 995 5.20 25.59 -27.53
N TYR A 996 5.57 24.33 -27.73
CA TYR A 996 5.90 23.41 -26.63
C TYR A 996 7.36 22.96 -26.70
N SER A 997 8.13 23.22 -25.65
CA SER A 997 9.52 22.77 -25.51
C SER A 997 9.65 21.74 -24.38
N THR A 998 10.18 20.56 -24.69
CA THR A 998 10.33 19.46 -23.72
C THR A 998 11.62 18.65 -23.93
N LYS A 999 11.91 17.72 -23.01
CA LYS A 999 13.01 16.74 -23.12
C LYS A 999 12.41 15.37 -23.43
N VAL A 1000 13.00 14.63 -24.38
CA VAL A 1000 12.58 13.25 -24.66
C VAL A 1000 12.90 12.36 -23.44
N PRO A 1001 11.94 11.54 -22.94
CA PRO A 1001 12.19 10.59 -21.87
C PRO A 1001 13.28 9.58 -22.23
N SER A 1002 14.28 9.43 -21.36
CA SER A 1002 15.51 8.67 -21.66
C SER A 1002 15.38 7.16 -21.42
N SER A 1003 14.19 6.60 -21.62
CA SER A 1003 13.80 5.24 -21.24
C SER A 1003 13.17 4.46 -22.41
N VAL A 1004 14.03 4.02 -23.33
CA VAL A 1004 13.91 2.79 -24.15
C VAL A 1004 15.26 2.64 -24.87
N SER A 1005 15.90 1.48 -24.76
CA SER A 1005 16.98 1.06 -25.65
C SER A 1005 16.38 0.55 -26.97
N PRO A 1006 16.88 0.92 -28.15
CA PRO A 1006 16.31 0.44 -29.41
C PRO A 1006 16.41 -1.09 -29.52
N PRO A 1007 15.35 -1.78 -30.00
CA PRO A 1007 15.51 -3.13 -30.52
C PRO A 1007 16.33 -3.07 -31.82
N GLU A 1008 17.32 -3.95 -31.95
CA GLU A 1008 18.23 -3.96 -33.10
C GLU A 1008 17.47 -4.15 -34.42
N GLY A 1009 17.85 -3.37 -35.44
CA GLY A 1009 17.30 -3.48 -36.81
C GLY A 1009 16.11 -2.58 -37.15
N SER A 1010 15.65 -1.72 -36.23
CA SER A 1010 14.65 -0.68 -36.52
C SER A 1010 15.28 0.70 -36.82
N GLY A 1011 14.68 1.47 -37.73
CA GLY A 1011 15.22 2.77 -38.18
C GLY A 1011 14.96 3.92 -37.20
N GLU A 1012 15.86 4.91 -37.15
CA GLU A 1012 15.87 5.96 -36.12
C GLU A 1012 14.59 6.82 -36.07
N ASP A 1013 13.86 6.99 -37.17
CA ASP A 1013 12.65 7.82 -37.20
C ASP A 1013 11.44 7.15 -36.49
N SER A 1014 11.50 5.85 -36.19
CA SER A 1014 10.47 5.14 -35.40
C SER A 1014 10.65 5.26 -33.88
N LEU A 1015 11.64 6.02 -33.39
CA LEU A 1015 12.01 6.08 -31.97
C LEU A 1015 11.18 7.06 -31.11
N LEU A 1016 10.30 7.85 -31.71
CA LEU A 1016 9.51 8.88 -31.02
C LEU A 1016 8.05 8.49 -30.88
N ASP A 1017 7.76 7.88 -29.74
CA ASP A 1017 6.43 7.57 -29.23
C ASP A 1017 5.72 8.84 -28.72
N SER A 1018 4.55 9.16 -29.28
CA SER A 1018 3.78 10.36 -28.95
C SER A 1018 3.12 10.30 -27.58
N GLU A 1019 2.75 9.11 -27.08
CA GLU A 1019 2.11 8.92 -25.77
C GLU A 1019 3.05 9.29 -24.62
N LYS A 1020 4.37 9.18 -24.86
CA LYS A 1020 5.42 9.57 -23.91
C LYS A 1020 5.63 11.08 -23.77
N ILE A 1021 4.93 11.91 -24.56
CA ILE A 1021 4.96 13.37 -24.46
C ILE A 1021 3.65 13.87 -23.82
N LEU A 1022 3.78 14.53 -22.66
CA LEU A 1022 2.64 14.96 -21.85
C LEU A 1022 1.65 15.83 -22.64
N PHE A 1023 0.40 15.36 -22.71
CA PHE A 1023 -0.75 15.89 -23.47
C PHE A 1023 -0.61 15.95 -25.01
N MET A 1024 0.39 15.30 -25.61
CA MET A 1024 0.67 15.41 -27.06
C MET A 1024 -0.52 15.00 -27.93
N GLU A 1025 -1.06 13.80 -27.72
CA GLU A 1025 -2.24 13.29 -28.44
C GLU A 1025 -3.48 14.19 -28.28
N ARG A 1026 -3.72 14.70 -27.07
CA ARG A 1026 -4.85 15.60 -26.78
C ARG A 1026 -4.71 16.96 -27.47
N LEU A 1027 -3.51 17.51 -27.51
CA LEU A 1027 -3.21 18.72 -28.28
C LEU A 1027 -3.33 18.47 -29.78
N ALA A 1028 -2.79 17.35 -30.28
CA ALA A 1028 -2.91 16.95 -31.68
C ALA A 1028 -4.38 16.83 -32.12
N ALA A 1029 -5.23 16.19 -31.31
CA ALA A 1029 -6.67 16.07 -31.57
C ALA A 1029 -7.42 17.42 -31.58
N ILE A 1030 -7.06 18.37 -30.70
CA ILE A 1030 -7.71 19.70 -30.66
C ILE A 1030 -7.41 20.52 -31.91
N PHE A 1031 -6.17 20.49 -32.41
CA PHE A 1031 -5.78 21.19 -33.64
C PHE A 1031 -6.20 20.42 -34.90
N GLY A 1032 -6.05 19.08 -34.93
CA GLY A 1032 -6.38 18.22 -36.07
C GLY A 1032 -7.87 18.16 -36.39
N ARG A 1033 -8.74 18.23 -35.38
CA ARG A 1033 -10.21 18.35 -35.57
C ARG A 1033 -10.68 19.79 -35.86
N GLU A 1034 -9.77 20.71 -36.17
CA GLU A 1034 -10.00 22.15 -36.38
C GLU A 1034 -10.78 22.87 -35.26
N LYS A 1035 -10.85 22.31 -34.03
CA LYS A 1035 -11.56 22.95 -32.90
C LYS A 1035 -10.91 24.27 -32.47
N VAL A 1036 -9.63 24.46 -32.77
CA VAL A 1036 -8.91 25.71 -32.58
C VAL A 1036 -8.16 26.06 -33.85
N ARG A 1037 -8.36 27.28 -34.36
CA ARG A 1037 -7.67 27.80 -35.54
C ARG A 1037 -6.25 28.23 -35.16
N GLY A 1038 -5.23 27.69 -35.81
CA GLY A 1038 -3.84 28.13 -35.61
C GLY A 1038 -2.80 27.07 -35.96
N GLN A 1039 -1.67 27.08 -35.26
CA GLN A 1039 -0.57 26.11 -35.46
C GLN A 1039 0.05 25.66 -34.14
N MET A 1040 0.56 24.43 -34.11
CA MET A 1040 1.37 23.88 -33.03
C MET A 1040 2.82 23.68 -33.47
N ARG A 1041 3.78 23.96 -32.59
CA ARG A 1041 5.23 23.94 -32.85
C ARG A 1041 5.96 23.22 -31.72
N LEU A 1042 6.49 22.03 -31.99
CA LEU A 1042 7.17 21.18 -31.00
C LEU A 1042 8.71 21.37 -31.04
N PHE A 1043 9.32 21.44 -29.86
CA PHE A 1043 10.77 21.63 -29.67
C PHE A 1043 11.30 20.52 -28.75
N LEU A 1044 12.03 19.56 -29.33
CA LEU A 1044 12.56 18.40 -28.60
C LEU A 1044 14.03 18.57 -28.27
N THR A 1045 14.38 18.25 -27.02
CA THR A 1045 15.74 18.35 -26.48
C THR A 1045 16.20 17.01 -25.90
N GLY A 1046 17.52 16.76 -25.93
CA GLY A 1046 18.14 15.53 -25.43
C GLY A 1046 18.33 14.41 -26.47
N LEU A 1047 17.90 14.61 -27.72
CA LEU A 1047 18.27 13.76 -28.85
C LEU A 1047 19.74 14.00 -29.25
N GLY A 1048 20.44 12.95 -29.65
CA GLY A 1048 21.84 13.03 -30.11
C GLY A 1048 21.99 13.73 -31.48
N PRO A 1049 23.21 14.16 -31.85
CA PRO A 1049 23.49 14.85 -33.11
C PRO A 1049 23.54 13.89 -34.32
N GLY A 1050 22.42 13.23 -34.62
CA GLY A 1050 22.22 12.43 -35.84
C GLY A 1050 21.87 13.32 -37.04
N ILE A 1051 22.56 13.14 -38.17
CA ILE A 1051 22.35 13.92 -39.40
C ILE A 1051 21.27 13.25 -40.26
N ALA A 1052 20.06 13.77 -40.20
CA ALA A 1052 18.98 13.46 -41.15
C ALA A 1052 18.53 14.76 -41.83
N SER A 1053 18.42 14.76 -43.16
CA SER A 1053 18.08 15.96 -43.95
C SER A 1053 16.60 15.97 -44.34
N GLY A 1054 15.76 16.37 -43.39
CA GLY A 1054 14.33 16.60 -43.54
C GLY A 1054 13.78 17.35 -42.32
N GLU A 1055 12.57 17.91 -42.40
CA GLU A 1055 11.85 18.35 -41.21
C GLU A 1055 11.26 17.10 -40.53
N PRO A 1056 11.68 16.74 -39.31
CA PRO A 1056 11.22 15.51 -38.69
C PRO A 1056 9.83 15.72 -38.09
N VAL A 1057 8.98 14.71 -38.26
CA VAL A 1057 7.57 14.74 -37.92
C VAL A 1057 7.29 13.71 -36.83
N LEU A 1058 6.56 14.12 -35.80
CA LEU A 1058 5.97 13.23 -34.81
C LEU A 1058 4.56 12.86 -35.30
N HIS A 1059 4.34 11.59 -35.61
CA HIS A 1059 3.02 11.09 -35.96
C HIS A 1059 2.18 10.99 -34.68
N CYS A 1060 0.98 11.56 -34.67
CA CYS A 1060 -0.02 11.44 -33.60
C CYS A 1060 -1.35 11.00 -34.23
N ASN A 1061 -2.27 10.41 -33.46
CA ASN A 1061 -3.43 9.67 -34.01
C ASN A 1061 -4.34 10.49 -34.96
N GLU A 1062 -4.33 11.83 -34.85
CA GLU A 1062 -5.20 12.73 -35.61
C GLU A 1062 -4.48 13.87 -36.36
N MET A 1063 -3.18 14.05 -36.15
CA MET A 1063 -2.38 15.09 -36.84
C MET A 1063 -0.88 14.80 -36.74
N ASP A 1064 -0.18 14.93 -37.87
CA ASP A 1064 1.28 14.92 -37.94
C ASP A 1064 1.88 16.24 -37.46
N VAL A 1065 2.80 16.19 -36.49
CA VAL A 1065 3.34 17.37 -35.80
C VAL A 1065 4.83 17.57 -36.13
N PRO A 1066 5.20 18.61 -36.89
CA PRO A 1066 6.61 18.90 -37.18
C PRO A 1066 7.34 19.40 -35.91
N PHE A 1067 8.57 18.90 -35.69
CA PHE A 1067 9.36 19.27 -34.51
C PHE A 1067 10.79 19.71 -34.83
N LYS A 1068 11.33 20.63 -34.02
CA LYS A 1068 12.72 21.09 -34.12
C LYS A 1068 13.56 20.39 -33.05
N ARG A 1069 14.66 19.72 -33.44
CA ARG A 1069 15.63 19.04 -32.55
C ARG A 1069 16.54 20.04 -31.77
N ARG A 1070 15.96 21.11 -31.21
CA ARG A 1070 16.65 22.16 -30.43
C ARG A 1070 15.71 22.85 -29.44
N ARG A 1071 16.27 23.62 -28.50
CA ARG A 1071 15.46 24.57 -27.70
C ARG A 1071 14.82 25.64 -28.60
N MET A 1072 13.64 26.08 -28.18
CA MET A 1072 12.97 27.28 -28.71
C MET A 1072 13.85 28.52 -28.50
N GLY A 1073 13.87 29.44 -29.46
CA GLY A 1073 14.56 30.73 -29.35
C GLY A 1073 13.64 31.91 -29.63
N LEU A 1074 14.08 33.12 -29.30
CA LEU A 1074 13.31 34.36 -29.48
C LEU A 1074 12.85 34.58 -30.94
N GLY A 1075 13.61 34.09 -31.92
CA GLY A 1075 13.24 34.11 -33.33
C GLY A 1075 11.98 33.30 -33.64
N ASP A 1076 11.82 32.10 -33.06
CA ASP A 1076 10.62 31.28 -33.24
C ASP A 1076 9.37 31.94 -32.61
N VAL A 1077 9.56 32.67 -31.51
CA VAL A 1077 8.49 33.41 -30.81
C VAL A 1077 8.11 34.69 -31.58
N SER A 1078 9.08 35.39 -32.15
CA SER A 1078 8.85 36.51 -33.07
C SER A 1078 8.06 36.09 -34.31
N GLU A 1079 8.39 34.91 -34.86
CA GLU A 1079 7.66 34.29 -35.97
C GLU A 1079 6.21 33.94 -35.58
N ALA A 1080 6.02 33.32 -34.42
CA ALA A 1080 4.68 32.97 -33.89
C ALA A 1080 3.82 34.20 -33.56
N LEU A 1081 4.42 35.33 -33.15
CA LEU A 1081 3.71 36.59 -32.93
C LEU A 1081 3.28 37.27 -34.25
N GLY A 1082 4.04 37.06 -35.32
CA GLY A 1082 3.80 37.64 -36.64
C GLY A 1082 4.35 39.07 -36.82
N PRO A 1083 3.88 39.79 -37.85
CA PRO A 1083 4.38 41.12 -38.22
C PRO A 1083 4.30 42.13 -37.08
N GLU A 1084 5.26 43.06 -37.01
CA GLU A 1084 5.39 43.99 -35.87
C GLU A 1084 4.14 44.85 -35.62
N ALA A 1085 3.40 45.18 -36.68
CA ALA A 1085 2.14 45.90 -36.60
C ALA A 1085 0.99 45.10 -35.96
N GLU A 1086 0.99 43.76 -36.06
CA GLU A 1086 -0.03 42.88 -35.48
C GLU A 1086 0.26 42.51 -34.02
N ARG A 1087 1.50 42.66 -33.55
CA ARG A 1087 1.91 42.33 -32.17
C ARG A 1087 1.13 43.10 -31.10
N GLY A 1088 0.54 44.24 -31.45
CA GLY A 1088 -0.38 44.98 -30.58
C GLY A 1088 -1.65 44.20 -30.23
N ASP A 1089 -2.16 43.37 -31.15
CA ASP A 1089 -3.41 42.60 -31.04
C ASP A 1089 -3.18 41.16 -30.50
N ALA A 1090 -1.95 40.84 -30.10
CA ALA A 1090 -1.55 39.53 -29.58
C ALA A 1090 -1.51 39.49 -28.05
N LEU A 1091 -1.81 38.31 -27.47
CA LEU A 1091 -1.68 38.00 -26.05
C LEU A 1091 -0.76 36.78 -25.86
N VAL A 1092 0.20 36.85 -24.95
CA VAL A 1092 1.18 35.78 -24.69
C VAL A 1092 0.99 35.19 -23.30
N TYR A 1093 0.90 33.87 -23.21
CA TYR A 1093 0.94 33.09 -21.97
C TYR A 1093 2.24 32.26 -21.92
N VAL A 1094 3.07 32.48 -20.90
CA VAL A 1094 4.36 31.77 -20.71
C VAL A 1094 4.30 30.96 -19.42
N CYS A 1095 4.45 29.63 -19.50
CA CYS A 1095 4.58 28.79 -18.30
C CYS A 1095 5.68 27.74 -18.44
N GLY A 1096 6.56 27.66 -17.45
CA GLY A 1096 7.70 26.75 -17.44
C GLY A 1096 8.64 27.02 -16.27
N ILE A 1097 9.89 26.53 -16.39
CA ILE A 1097 10.91 26.72 -15.35
C ILE A 1097 11.22 28.22 -15.13
N PRO A 1098 11.54 28.67 -13.90
CA PRO A 1098 11.73 30.09 -13.61
C PRO A 1098 12.73 30.81 -14.52
N SER A 1099 13.88 30.19 -14.82
CA SER A 1099 14.92 30.79 -15.66
C SER A 1099 14.47 31.05 -17.10
N MET A 1100 13.83 30.06 -17.74
CA MET A 1100 13.23 30.22 -19.08
C MET A 1100 12.14 31.28 -19.07
N THR A 1101 11.30 31.30 -18.03
CA THR A 1101 10.19 32.25 -17.94
C THR A 1101 10.70 33.69 -17.75
N ASP A 1102 11.71 33.91 -16.89
CA ASP A 1102 12.33 35.22 -16.70
C ASP A 1102 13.05 35.70 -17.97
N GLU A 1103 13.92 34.88 -18.57
CA GLU A 1103 14.66 35.20 -19.81
C GLU A 1103 13.71 35.56 -20.96
N LEU A 1104 12.61 34.82 -21.11
CA LEU A 1104 11.66 35.00 -22.20
C LEU A 1104 10.72 36.20 -21.94
N VAL A 1105 10.27 36.45 -20.70
CA VAL A 1105 9.48 37.65 -20.36
C VAL A 1105 10.31 38.92 -20.48
N GLU A 1106 11.58 38.91 -20.07
CA GLU A 1106 12.51 40.03 -20.29
C GLU A 1106 12.74 40.26 -21.81
N SER A 1107 12.89 39.19 -22.59
CA SER A 1107 13.02 39.28 -24.06
C SER A 1107 11.74 39.75 -24.77
N LEU A 1108 10.55 39.47 -24.22
CA LEU A 1108 9.28 39.94 -24.76
C LEU A 1108 9.00 41.42 -24.43
N THR A 1109 9.34 41.87 -23.22
CA THR A 1109 8.96 43.19 -22.70
C THR A 1109 10.04 44.25 -22.80
N SER A 1110 11.31 43.88 -23.00
CA SER A 1110 12.41 44.84 -23.17
C SER A 1110 12.35 45.57 -24.52
N LYS A 1111 12.79 46.84 -24.51
CA LYS A 1111 12.89 47.70 -25.71
C LYS A 1111 13.92 47.24 -26.74
N SER A 1112 14.83 46.36 -26.34
CA SER A 1112 15.84 45.68 -27.17
C SER A 1112 15.38 44.32 -27.69
N GLY A 1113 14.26 43.80 -27.17
CA GLY A 1113 13.62 42.56 -27.61
C GLY A 1113 12.37 42.86 -28.43
N LEU A 1114 11.27 42.18 -28.14
CA LEU A 1114 10.03 42.27 -28.93
C LEU A 1114 9.05 43.37 -28.48
N ASN A 1115 9.39 44.12 -27.42
CA ASN A 1115 8.72 45.35 -26.97
C ASN A 1115 7.18 45.24 -26.83
N LEU A 1116 6.68 44.11 -26.34
CA LEU A 1116 5.27 43.91 -25.97
C LEU A 1116 4.91 44.70 -24.70
N ARG A 1117 3.64 45.07 -24.57
CA ARG A 1117 3.10 45.64 -23.33
C ARG A 1117 3.10 44.56 -22.24
N PRO A 1118 3.58 44.83 -21.01
CA PRO A 1118 3.55 43.86 -19.92
C PRO A 1118 2.15 43.29 -19.63
N GLU A 1119 1.10 44.11 -19.76
CA GLU A 1119 -0.32 43.72 -19.66
C GLU A 1119 -0.75 42.59 -20.63
N ARG A 1120 0.00 42.37 -21.72
CA ARG A 1120 -0.27 41.32 -22.72
C ARG A 1120 0.76 40.17 -22.68
N VAL A 1121 1.56 40.08 -21.61
CA VAL A 1121 2.49 38.97 -21.34
C VAL A 1121 2.18 38.41 -19.94
N LEU A 1122 1.31 37.41 -19.89
CA LEU A 1122 1.02 36.66 -18.66
C LEU A 1122 2.06 35.57 -18.48
N CYS A 1123 2.60 35.43 -17.26
CA CYS A 1123 3.60 34.42 -16.95
C CYS A 1123 3.32 33.69 -15.63
N GLU A 1124 3.58 32.39 -15.61
CA GLU A 1124 3.59 31.55 -14.42
C GLU A 1124 4.90 30.76 -14.34
N LYS A 1125 5.41 30.53 -13.13
CA LYS A 1125 6.71 29.91 -12.88
C LYS A 1125 6.52 28.60 -12.13
N TRP A 1126 6.89 27.50 -12.78
CA TRP A 1126 6.71 26.14 -12.26
C TRP A 1126 7.85 25.73 -11.31
N TRP A 1127 7.57 25.65 -10.00
CA TRP A 1127 8.47 25.21 -8.93
C TRP A 1127 7.69 24.86 -7.64
#